data_AF-A0A0K8W029-F1
#
_entry.id   AF-A0A0K8W029-F1
#
_cell.length_a   1.000
_cell.length_b   1.000
_cell.length_c   1.000
_cell.angle_alpha   90.00
_cell.angle_beta   90.00
_cell.angle_gamma   90.00
#
_symmetry.space_group_name_H-M   'P 1'
#
loop_
_entity.id
_entity.type
_entity.pdbx_description
1 polymer ?
#
loop_
_entity_poly.entity_id
_entity_poly.type
_entity_poly.pdbx_seq_one_letter_code
_entity_poly.pdbx_strand_id
1 'polypeptide(L)'
;MEGKETSAPDPTDVATVGNDKNLQQLVDNLQEEKRKIQNEFNAQRAKMKELYLQKETELNKCHGDRKKLQRELDEMKSQFVVADLKSENELRLKELKAQEEISSLQQLVQDTIEESTILKAELERMKEENNKLWQENREFRDHVQQQPIESTSLAPQQMLSHVKKTLRKLGGDSTGSVIANNFSQPESIDENSKSKSGKKDYAQEDAEVLRSIVVQLQEEMEALKEKLRETDDKLRNQESSALTNAIAHENGTRNDDISINKSTSIDINTISCDACLQFEKQLQESLAKSAEDQNTINAMQKAIAASREDLQKEAALRKDLEDQWQERREAHKTEVQKLREQVKSNEEQLLELQQKFLDTKEEVMRQLQRVRDERERVNKQLETLQADNDFLSGRYLASSEEIESQEINLPNTVEELQELILQQQNDLIQARVSSEFERKKCVTSLDEIQILRDQLEKSNNERLAYKKKMQTDNKSWQDRLSEHLVTIQKYETAKSTLERKETELNRQISKFRVEIIELQDTIEKLTKMNTDYKTKIKILQDDLATSEQVQKDFVKLSQNLQMSLEKLRKSDTEVRWQEDEDVDNCPTCSTYFTVTVRKIHCRHCGHIYCEKCLTKTVPSGPRKKIVRVCDICHTLLKPNTAPYFSQEPLPAN
;
A
#
# COMPACT_ATOMS: atom_id res chain seq x y z
N MET A 1 -50.32 -45.93 -3.06
CA MET A 1 -51.33 -45.48 -4.04
C MET A 1 -50.54 -44.91 -5.20
N GLU A 2 -50.49 -45.44 -6.42
CA GLU A 2 -51.15 -46.55 -7.10
C GLU A 2 -50.09 -47.20 -7.99
N GLY A 3 -50.02 -48.53 -8.01
CA GLY A 3 -49.17 -49.28 -8.93
C GLY A 3 -49.87 -49.44 -10.27
N LYS A 4 -49.18 -49.13 -11.37
CA LYS A 4 -49.67 -49.39 -12.73
C LYS A 4 -48.67 -50.31 -13.42
N GLU A 5 -48.99 -51.59 -13.39
CA GLU A 5 -48.38 -52.63 -14.22
C GLU A 5 -48.76 -52.37 -15.68
N THR A 6 -47.77 -52.34 -16.57
CA THR A 6 -47.99 -52.42 -18.02
C THR A 6 -47.09 -53.49 -18.62
N SER A 7 -47.78 -54.44 -19.24
CA SER A 7 -47.36 -55.64 -19.96
C SER A 7 -46.28 -55.42 -21.03
N ALA A 8 -45.35 -56.37 -21.11
CA ALA A 8 -44.45 -56.58 -22.23
C ALA A 8 -45.17 -57.21 -23.44
N PRO A 9 -44.76 -56.91 -24.69
CA PRO A 9 -45.01 -57.77 -25.84
C PRO A 9 -43.74 -58.52 -26.29
N ASP A 10 -43.96 -59.73 -26.79
CA ASP A 10 -42.99 -60.72 -27.30
C ASP A 10 -42.47 -60.32 -28.71
N PRO A 11 -41.24 -60.67 -29.13
CA PRO A 11 -40.66 -60.23 -30.40
C PRO A 11 -40.57 -61.36 -31.44
N THR A 12 -41.10 -61.12 -32.64
CA THR A 12 -40.68 -61.81 -33.88
C THR A 12 -40.71 -60.82 -35.04
N ASP A 13 -39.55 -60.40 -35.54
CA ASP A 13 -39.21 -60.48 -36.97
C ASP A 13 -37.80 -59.96 -37.29
N VAL A 14 -37.15 -60.69 -38.20
CA VAL A 14 -35.77 -60.51 -38.67
C VAL A 14 -35.74 -59.54 -39.86
N ALA A 15 -34.84 -58.54 -39.83
CA ALA A 15 -34.46 -57.77 -41.03
C ALA A 15 -32.99 -57.28 -40.96
N THR A 16 -32.08 -58.13 -41.44
CA THR A 16 -30.64 -57.89 -41.59
C THR A 16 -30.31 -57.23 -42.93
N VAL A 17 -30.40 -55.90 -43.05
CA VAL A 17 -29.63 -55.11 -44.06
C VAL A 17 -29.18 -53.72 -43.52
N GLY A 18 -29.36 -53.40 -42.22
CA GLY A 18 -29.01 -52.08 -41.65
C GLY A 18 -27.75 -52.00 -40.77
N ASN A 19 -27.11 -53.13 -40.45
CA ASN A 19 -26.24 -53.21 -39.26
C ASN A 19 -24.83 -52.62 -39.40
N ASP A 20 -24.20 -52.65 -40.57
CA ASP A 20 -22.81 -52.14 -40.69
C ASP A 20 -22.71 -50.61 -40.56
N LYS A 21 -23.74 -49.87 -41.02
CA LYS A 21 -23.79 -48.41 -40.80
C LYS A 21 -24.04 -48.07 -39.34
N ASN A 22 -24.85 -48.87 -38.63
CA ASN A 22 -25.15 -48.64 -37.21
C ASN A 22 -23.96 -48.96 -36.29
N LEU A 23 -23.19 -50.02 -36.59
CA LEU A 23 -21.96 -50.34 -35.83
C LEU A 23 -20.87 -49.28 -36.03
N GLN A 24 -20.67 -48.82 -37.27
CA GLN A 24 -19.69 -47.75 -37.54
C GLN A 24 -20.07 -46.46 -36.82
N GLN A 25 -21.35 -46.09 -36.87
CA GLN A 25 -21.88 -44.91 -36.19
C GLN A 25 -21.74 -45.01 -34.66
N LEU A 26 -21.81 -46.22 -34.11
CA LEU A 26 -21.60 -46.44 -32.69
C LEU A 26 -20.13 -46.34 -32.27
N VAL A 27 -19.21 -46.92 -33.04
CA VAL A 27 -17.77 -46.79 -32.80
C VAL A 27 -17.35 -45.32 -32.87
N ASP A 28 -17.88 -44.57 -33.84
CA ASP A 28 -17.64 -43.13 -33.97
C ASP A 28 -18.18 -42.36 -32.75
N ASN A 29 -19.37 -42.72 -32.26
CA ASN A 29 -19.94 -42.13 -31.04
C ASN A 29 -19.10 -42.43 -29.78
N LEU A 30 -18.59 -43.65 -29.63
CA LEU A 30 -17.75 -44.04 -28.50
C LEU A 30 -16.35 -43.41 -28.55
N GLN A 31 -15.79 -43.23 -29.75
CA GLN A 31 -14.56 -42.48 -29.94
C GLN A 31 -14.77 -41.00 -29.61
N GLU A 32 -15.91 -40.43 -29.98
CA GLU A 32 -16.28 -39.05 -29.64
C GLU A 32 -16.51 -38.87 -28.14
N GLU A 33 -17.10 -39.85 -27.44
CA GLU A 33 -17.21 -39.83 -25.98
C GLU A 33 -15.86 -39.97 -25.28
N LYS A 34 -15.00 -40.87 -25.74
CA LYS A 34 -13.63 -40.99 -25.22
C LYS A 34 -12.86 -39.68 -25.41
N ARG A 35 -13.02 -39.02 -26.56
CA ARG A 35 -12.44 -37.71 -26.84
C ARG A 35 -12.99 -36.65 -25.90
N LYS A 36 -14.31 -36.65 -25.62
CA LYS A 36 -14.91 -35.75 -24.62
C LYS A 36 -14.36 -35.96 -23.21
N ILE A 37 -14.30 -37.21 -22.73
CA ILE A 37 -13.77 -37.51 -21.38
C ILE A 37 -12.29 -37.13 -21.28
N GLN A 38 -11.49 -37.40 -22.32
CA GLN A 38 -10.09 -36.99 -22.37
C GLN A 38 -9.95 -35.47 -22.33
N ASN A 39 -10.81 -34.75 -23.06
CA ASN A 39 -10.84 -33.29 -23.07
C ASN A 39 -11.28 -32.73 -21.71
N GLU A 40 -12.26 -33.33 -21.06
CA GLU A 40 -12.71 -32.94 -19.71
C GLU A 40 -11.62 -33.16 -18.66
N PHE A 41 -10.93 -34.30 -18.68
CA PHE A 41 -9.80 -34.57 -17.78
C PHE A 41 -8.64 -33.58 -18.01
N ASN A 42 -8.32 -33.31 -19.28
CA ASN A 42 -7.29 -32.32 -19.63
C ASN A 42 -7.71 -30.91 -19.19
N ALA A 43 -8.99 -30.55 -19.30
CA ALA A 43 -9.52 -29.28 -18.83
C ALA A 43 -9.49 -29.16 -17.29
N GLN A 44 -9.84 -30.22 -16.56
CA GLN A 44 -9.73 -30.26 -15.09
C GLN A 44 -8.28 -30.15 -14.63
N ARG A 45 -7.35 -30.86 -15.28
CA ARG A 45 -5.91 -30.77 -15.01
C ARG A 45 -5.37 -29.36 -15.29
N ALA A 46 -5.79 -28.73 -16.39
CA ALA A 46 -5.43 -27.36 -16.70
C ALA A 46 -5.94 -26.39 -15.62
N LYS A 47 -7.19 -26.55 -15.17
CA LYS A 47 -7.78 -25.73 -14.10
C LYS A 47 -7.08 -25.91 -12.75
N MET A 48 -6.69 -27.14 -12.40
CA MET A 48 -5.93 -27.38 -11.17
C MET A 48 -4.51 -26.78 -11.24
N LYS A 49 -3.86 -26.87 -12.40
CA LYS A 49 -2.55 -26.22 -12.63
C LYS A 49 -2.66 -24.70 -12.55
N GLU A 50 -3.72 -24.13 -13.09
CA GLU A 50 -4.03 -22.70 -13.00
C GLU A 50 -4.24 -22.26 -11.55
N LEU A 51 -5.04 -22.99 -10.78
CA LEU A 51 -5.24 -22.73 -9.34
C LEU A 51 -3.93 -22.81 -8.55
N TYR A 52 -3.07 -23.78 -8.86
CA TYR A 52 -1.78 -23.92 -8.19
C TYR A 52 -0.85 -22.74 -8.50
N LEU A 53 -0.75 -22.34 -9.77
CA LEU A 53 0.01 -21.15 -10.19
C LEU A 53 -0.57 -19.87 -9.55
N GLN A 54 -1.89 -19.77 -9.44
CA GLN A 54 -2.54 -18.64 -8.78
C GLN A 54 -2.19 -18.60 -7.29
N LYS A 55 -2.17 -19.73 -6.60
CA LYS A 55 -1.77 -19.79 -5.18
C LYS A 55 -0.28 -19.52 -4.98
N GLU A 56 0.56 -19.95 -5.90
CA GLU A 56 1.99 -19.68 -5.88
C GLU A 56 2.29 -18.19 -6.12
N THR A 57 1.58 -17.54 -7.04
CA THR A 57 1.69 -16.09 -7.25
C THR A 57 1.16 -15.30 -6.06
N GLU A 58 0.04 -15.71 -5.45
CA GLU A 58 -0.47 -15.13 -4.19
C GLU A 58 0.55 -15.27 -3.03
N LEU A 59 1.18 -16.43 -2.88
CA LEU A 59 2.21 -16.66 -1.86
C LEU A 59 3.43 -15.76 -2.09
N ASN A 60 3.90 -15.66 -3.32
CA ASN A 60 5.02 -14.80 -3.69
C ASN A 60 4.70 -13.32 -3.47
N LYS A 61 3.46 -12.90 -3.79
CA LYS A 61 2.98 -11.54 -3.50
C LYS A 61 2.97 -11.26 -2.00
N CYS A 62 2.38 -12.15 -1.20
CA CYS A 62 2.36 -12.03 0.26
C CYS A 62 3.79 -11.99 0.85
N HIS A 63 4.73 -12.75 0.29
CA HIS A 63 6.11 -12.73 0.72
C HIS A 63 6.84 -11.42 0.33
N GLY A 64 6.52 -10.86 -0.83
CA GLY A 64 6.97 -9.54 -1.27
C GLY A 64 6.45 -8.43 -0.36
N ASP A 65 5.15 -8.46 -0.05
CA ASP A 65 4.49 -7.49 0.83
C ASP A 65 5.09 -7.55 2.24
N ARG A 66 5.32 -8.76 2.78
CA ARG A 66 6.01 -8.94 4.07
C ARG A 66 7.41 -8.33 4.07
N LYS A 67 8.19 -8.51 3.00
CA LYS A 67 9.53 -7.90 2.86
C LYS A 67 9.47 -6.38 2.71
N LYS A 68 8.41 -5.85 2.09
CA LYS A 68 8.18 -4.40 1.98
C LYS A 68 7.84 -3.80 3.33
N LEU A 69 6.86 -4.38 4.03
CA LEU A 69 6.48 -4.00 5.39
C LEU A 69 7.65 -4.09 6.37
N GLN A 70 8.51 -5.10 6.24
CA GLN A 70 9.73 -5.22 7.04
C GLN A 70 10.69 -4.05 6.79
N ARG A 71 10.91 -3.65 5.54
CA ARG A 71 11.77 -2.51 5.20
C ARG A 71 11.18 -1.19 5.69
N GLU A 72 9.87 -0.99 5.54
CA GLU A 72 9.17 0.18 6.06
C GLU A 72 9.27 0.26 7.60
N LEU A 73 9.14 -0.88 8.29
CA LEU A 73 9.33 -0.95 9.74
C LEU A 73 10.76 -0.58 10.15
N ASP A 74 11.77 -1.09 9.44
CA ASP A 74 13.17 -0.81 9.77
C ASP A 74 13.55 0.65 9.45
N GLU A 75 12.99 1.24 8.40
CA GLU A 75 13.12 2.67 8.10
C GLU A 75 12.46 3.55 9.17
N MET A 76 11.22 3.22 9.59
CA MET A 76 10.54 3.96 10.65
C MET A 76 11.29 3.88 11.98
N LYS A 77 11.89 2.74 12.31
CA LYS A 77 12.77 2.60 13.48
C LYS A 77 14.00 3.50 13.38
N SER A 78 14.65 3.54 12.21
CA SER A 78 15.80 4.42 11.97
C SER A 78 15.42 5.89 12.16
N GLN A 79 14.30 6.33 11.57
CA GLN A 79 13.80 7.69 11.71
C GLN A 79 13.45 8.04 13.17
N PHE A 80 12.87 7.09 13.90
CA PHE A 80 12.59 7.26 15.33
C PHE A 80 13.87 7.50 16.13
N VAL A 81 14.91 6.69 15.92
CA VAL A 81 16.21 6.85 16.60
C VAL A 81 16.84 8.21 16.27
N VAL A 82 16.78 8.65 15.01
CA VAL A 82 17.32 9.96 14.61
C VAL A 82 16.53 11.10 15.28
N ALA A 83 15.21 11.00 15.33
CA ALA A 83 14.36 11.99 16.00
C ALA A 83 14.64 12.06 17.51
N ASP A 84 14.84 10.91 18.15
CA ASP A 84 15.15 10.80 19.58
C ASP A 84 16.50 11.45 19.90
N LEU A 85 17.55 11.10 19.14
CA LEU A 85 18.88 11.71 19.27
C LEU A 85 18.86 13.22 19.01
N LYS A 86 18.06 13.69 18.03
CA LYS A 86 17.92 15.12 17.74
C LYS A 86 17.24 15.85 18.89
N SER A 87 16.16 15.27 19.44
CA SER A 87 15.46 15.83 20.59
C SER A 87 16.34 15.89 21.84
N GLU A 88 17.08 14.82 22.12
CA GLU A 88 18.03 14.77 23.24
C GLU A 88 19.14 15.83 23.08
N ASN A 89 19.66 16.02 21.86
CA ASN A 89 20.68 17.03 21.59
C ASN A 89 20.13 18.46 21.74
N GLU A 90 18.92 18.74 21.25
CA GLU A 90 18.26 20.04 21.44
C GLU A 90 18.01 20.34 22.92
N LEU A 91 17.63 19.32 23.70
CA LEU A 91 17.41 19.45 25.14
C LEU A 91 18.72 19.75 25.88
N ARG A 92 19.80 19.02 25.58
CA ARG A 92 21.14 19.31 26.12
C ARG A 92 21.61 20.72 25.77
N LEU A 93 21.36 21.19 24.55
CA LEU A 93 21.77 22.52 24.12
C LEU A 93 21.01 23.62 24.89
N LYS A 94 19.73 23.41 25.18
CA LYS A 94 18.92 24.31 26.02
C LYS A 94 19.40 24.31 27.47
N GLU A 95 19.76 23.14 27.99
CA GLU A 95 20.28 23.00 29.35
C GLU A 95 21.62 23.72 29.53
N LEU A 96 22.54 23.60 28.55
CA LEU A 96 23.79 24.37 28.51
C LEU A 96 23.54 25.89 28.51
N LYS A 97 22.63 26.38 27.66
CA LYS A 97 22.30 27.81 27.60
C LYS A 97 21.69 28.32 28.91
N ALA A 98 20.77 27.56 29.50
CA ALA A 98 20.20 27.90 30.79
C ALA A 98 21.28 27.94 31.89
N GLN A 99 22.23 27.01 31.85
CA GLN A 99 23.35 27.00 32.80
C GLN A 99 24.29 28.20 32.61
N GLU A 100 24.58 28.60 31.36
CA GLU A 100 25.35 29.82 31.04
C GLU A 100 24.63 31.09 31.51
N GLU A 101 23.32 31.18 31.32
CA GLU A 101 22.49 32.29 31.83
C GLU A 101 22.50 32.34 33.37
N ILE A 102 22.33 31.19 34.05
CA ILE A 102 22.41 31.11 35.50
C ILE A 102 23.78 31.56 35.99
N SER A 103 24.86 31.09 35.36
CA SER A 103 26.22 31.48 35.75
C SER A 103 26.46 32.98 35.54
N SER A 104 25.93 33.56 34.47
CA SER A 104 26.01 35.00 34.20
C SER A 104 25.24 35.82 35.22
N LEU A 105 24.03 35.37 35.60
CA LEU A 105 23.23 36.00 36.64
C LEU A 105 23.87 35.89 38.02
N GLN A 106 24.47 34.73 38.35
CA GLN A 106 25.22 34.53 39.58
C GLN A 106 26.41 35.48 39.67
N GLN A 107 27.15 35.66 38.57
CA GLN A 107 28.25 36.62 38.51
C GLN A 107 27.76 38.05 38.73
N LEU A 108 26.68 38.46 38.05
CA LEU A 108 26.12 39.80 38.20
C LEU A 108 25.65 40.07 39.65
N VAL A 109 25.03 39.08 40.30
CA VAL A 109 24.64 39.17 41.71
C VAL A 109 25.86 39.33 42.60
N GLN A 110 26.92 38.55 42.36
CA GLN A 110 28.16 38.64 43.12
C GLN A 110 28.81 40.02 42.95
N ASP A 111 28.93 40.53 41.72
CA ASP A 111 29.48 41.85 41.42
C ASP A 111 28.66 42.96 42.11
N THR A 112 27.32 42.84 42.10
CA THR A 112 26.42 43.80 42.77
C THR A 112 26.60 43.78 44.29
N ILE A 113 26.80 42.60 44.88
CA ILE A 113 27.08 42.47 46.32
C ILE A 113 28.43 43.11 46.63
N GLU A 114 29.46 42.84 45.84
CA GLU A 114 30.79 43.43 46.01
C GLU A 114 30.74 44.95 45.93
N GLU A 115 30.09 45.52 44.90
CA GLU A 115 29.86 46.97 44.81
C GLU A 115 29.13 47.53 46.03
N SER A 116 28.06 46.86 46.48
CA SER A 116 27.34 47.29 47.67
C SER A 116 28.21 47.26 48.93
N THR A 117 29.10 46.28 49.07
CA THR A 117 30.03 46.22 50.21
C THR A 117 31.05 47.35 50.17
N ILE A 118 31.58 47.69 48.99
CA ILE A 118 32.53 48.79 48.79
C ILE A 118 31.85 50.12 49.15
N LEU A 119 30.65 50.38 48.59
CA LEU A 119 29.89 51.59 48.88
C LEU A 119 29.56 51.73 50.37
N LYS A 120 29.24 50.62 51.04
CA LYS A 120 28.97 50.61 52.48
C LYS A 120 30.22 50.95 53.30
N ALA A 121 31.39 50.44 52.92
CA ALA A 121 32.65 50.76 53.58
C ALA A 121 33.03 52.24 53.39
N GLU A 122 32.81 52.80 52.19
CA GLU A 122 33.06 54.21 51.91
C GLU A 122 32.12 55.13 52.69
N LEU A 123 30.85 54.73 52.83
CA LEU A 123 29.86 55.46 53.63
C LEU A 123 30.22 55.50 55.13
N GLU A 124 30.73 54.39 55.67
CA GLU A 124 31.24 54.38 57.06
C GLU A 124 32.49 55.24 57.22
N ARG A 125 33.43 55.24 56.26
CA ARG A 125 34.59 56.14 56.27
C ARG A 125 34.16 57.62 56.29
N MET A 126 33.19 57.98 55.44
CA MET A 126 32.66 59.34 55.39
C MET A 126 31.95 59.73 56.69
N LYS A 127 31.24 58.81 57.35
CA LYS A 127 30.64 59.05 58.68
C LYS A 127 31.70 59.30 59.76
N GLU A 128 32.77 58.52 59.79
CA GLU A 128 33.87 58.74 60.74
C GLU A 128 34.56 60.09 60.53
N GLU A 129 34.79 60.47 59.28
CA GLU A 129 35.37 61.78 58.94
C GLU A 129 34.44 62.92 59.33
N ASN A 130 33.14 62.79 59.08
CA ASN A 130 32.14 63.79 59.47
C ASN A 130 32.03 63.91 61.00
N ASN A 131 32.11 62.79 61.73
CA ASN A 131 32.16 62.79 63.20
C ASN A 131 33.42 63.48 63.73
N LYS A 132 34.59 63.23 63.12
CA LYS A 132 35.84 63.95 63.47
C LYS A 132 35.70 65.45 63.25
N LEU A 133 35.21 65.87 62.09
CA LEU A 133 34.98 67.29 61.80
C LEU A 133 33.96 67.93 62.75
N TRP A 134 32.93 67.18 63.16
CA TRP A 134 31.98 67.62 64.18
C TRP A 134 32.64 67.82 65.54
N GLN A 135 33.52 66.90 65.93
CA GLN A 135 34.25 66.95 67.19
C GLN A 135 35.25 68.11 67.19
N GLU A 136 36.00 68.30 66.09
CA GLU A 136 36.89 69.45 65.90
C GLU A 136 36.11 70.78 65.94
N ASN A 137 34.97 70.88 65.23
CA ASN A 137 34.12 72.09 65.29
C ASN A 137 33.59 72.36 66.71
N ARG A 138 33.25 71.31 67.46
CA ARG A 138 32.82 71.44 68.85
C ARG A 138 33.96 71.92 69.74
N GLU A 139 35.15 71.34 69.59
CA GLU A 139 36.35 71.78 70.31
C GLU A 139 36.71 73.23 69.97
N PHE A 140 36.63 73.63 68.69
CA PHE A 140 36.83 75.03 68.29
C PHE A 140 35.78 75.96 68.89
N ARG A 141 34.49 75.57 68.90
CA ARG A 141 33.44 76.34 69.58
C ARG A 141 33.70 76.47 71.07
N ASP A 142 34.09 75.40 71.75
CA ASP A 142 34.39 75.40 73.17
C ASP A 142 35.63 76.26 73.49
N HIS A 143 36.65 76.27 72.61
CA HIS A 143 37.81 77.17 72.72
C HIS A 143 37.46 78.65 72.48
N VAL A 144 36.55 78.95 71.55
CA VAL A 144 36.04 80.31 71.33
C VAL A 144 35.21 80.79 72.52
N GLN A 145 34.51 79.88 73.21
CA GLN A 145 33.66 80.19 74.35
C GLN A 145 34.42 80.29 75.70
N GLN A 146 35.67 79.80 75.75
CA GLN A 146 36.56 79.91 76.92
C GLN A 146 37.52 81.12 76.88
N GLN A 147 37.50 81.96 75.84
CA GLN A 147 38.24 83.22 75.90
C GLN A 147 37.53 84.23 76.83
N PRO A 148 38.21 84.82 77.82
CA PRO A 148 37.62 85.85 78.66
C PRO A 148 37.37 87.12 77.84
N ILE A 149 36.15 87.63 77.93
CA ILE A 149 35.83 89.00 77.53
C ILE A 149 36.58 89.94 78.49
N GLU A 150 37.75 90.41 78.09
CA GLU A 150 38.35 91.62 78.64
C GLU A 150 38.22 92.77 77.64
N SER A 151 37.58 93.81 78.14
CA SER A 151 37.34 95.12 77.56
C SER A 151 38.60 95.83 77.05
N THR A 152 38.58 96.38 75.83
CA THR A 152 38.90 97.81 75.59
C THR A 152 38.61 98.28 74.15
N SER A 153 37.75 99.32 74.09
CA SER A 153 37.70 100.47 73.16
C SER A 153 38.06 100.30 71.67
N LEU A 154 37.05 100.48 70.80
CA LEU A 154 36.84 101.64 69.91
C LEU A 154 35.99 101.20 68.71
N ALA A 155 34.72 101.62 68.69
CA ALA A 155 34.01 101.82 67.42
C ALA A 155 34.42 103.19 66.85
N PRO A 156 34.39 103.36 65.52
CA PRO A 156 33.12 103.74 64.93
C PRO A 156 32.72 102.94 63.68
N GLN A 157 31.41 102.74 63.58
CA GLN A 157 30.68 102.45 62.34
C GLN A 157 31.10 103.38 61.20
N GLN A 158 30.83 102.92 59.97
CA GLN A 158 31.04 103.57 58.67
C GLN A 158 32.35 103.17 57.97
N MET A 159 32.29 102.06 57.21
CA MET A 159 32.98 101.82 55.91
C MET A 159 32.65 100.40 55.43
N LEU A 160 31.35 100.08 55.38
CA LEU A 160 30.80 98.81 54.91
C LEU A 160 30.19 98.93 53.50
N SER A 161 30.72 99.81 52.64
CA SER A 161 30.12 100.06 51.31
C SER A 161 31.09 99.99 50.12
N HIS A 162 32.39 99.81 50.30
CA HIS A 162 33.31 99.64 49.18
C HIS A 162 34.42 98.66 49.52
N VAL A 163 34.35 97.46 48.91
CA VAL A 163 35.44 96.52 48.53
C VAL A 163 34.89 95.09 48.53
N LYS A 164 34.31 94.66 47.39
CA LYS A 164 34.82 93.53 46.57
C LYS A 164 33.90 93.21 45.40
N LYS A 165 33.87 94.17 44.47
CA LYS A 165 33.64 93.99 43.04
C LYS A 165 34.96 93.62 42.32
N THR A 166 35.83 92.88 42.99
CA THR A 166 37.20 92.58 42.52
C THR A 166 37.58 91.15 42.88
N LEU A 167 36.94 90.19 42.21
CA LEU A 167 37.41 88.80 42.09
C LEU A 167 37.20 88.30 40.65
N ARG A 168 37.59 89.14 39.69
CA ARG A 168 37.99 88.72 38.34
C ARG A 168 39.46 89.04 38.20
N LYS A 169 40.16 88.13 37.53
CA LYS A 169 41.57 88.14 37.09
C LYS A 169 42.63 87.59 38.07
N LEU A 170 43.12 86.42 37.63
CA LEU A 170 44.53 86.01 37.55
C LEU A 170 45.12 85.33 38.80
N GLY A 171 45.15 84.00 38.71
CA GLY A 171 46.06 83.13 39.44
C GLY A 171 46.09 81.77 38.74
N GLY A 172 46.91 81.67 37.69
CA GLY A 172 47.21 80.42 37.00
C GLY A 172 48.46 79.73 37.57
N ASP A 173 48.55 78.44 37.25
CA ASP A 173 49.73 77.57 37.07
C ASP A 173 50.70 77.41 38.27
N SER A 174 51.23 76.25 38.65
CA SER A 174 51.34 74.90 38.06
C SER A 174 51.96 74.01 39.17
N THR A 175 51.54 72.75 39.36
CA THR A 175 52.28 71.51 39.01
C THR A 175 51.45 70.34 39.56
N GLY A 176 50.79 69.50 38.75
CA GLY A 176 51.26 68.17 38.25
C GLY A 176 50.89 67.04 39.24
N SER A 177 50.26 65.91 38.92
CA SER A 177 49.87 65.25 37.66
C SER A 177 49.05 63.96 37.99
N VAL A 178 48.30 63.42 36.99
CA VAL A 178 47.83 62.00 36.79
C VAL A 178 46.47 61.60 37.46
N ILE A 179 45.31 61.25 36.82
CA ILE A 179 44.84 60.98 35.42
C ILE A 179 43.32 61.30 35.21
N ALA A 180 43.00 61.75 33.97
CA ALA A 180 41.71 62.01 33.26
C ALA A 180 40.57 60.96 33.37
N ASN A 181 39.26 61.32 33.44
CA ASN A 181 38.31 61.97 32.48
C ASN A 181 37.91 61.07 31.27
N ASN A 182 36.67 60.98 30.74
CA ASN A 182 35.43 61.77 30.85
C ASN A 182 34.26 61.03 30.12
N PHE A 183 33.00 61.25 30.51
CA PHE A 183 31.85 61.20 29.59
C PHE A 183 30.84 62.30 29.94
N SER A 184 30.39 63.01 28.90
CA SER A 184 29.45 64.14 28.94
C SER A 184 28.19 63.80 28.11
N GLN A 185 27.12 64.53 28.37
CA GLN A 185 26.00 64.83 27.45
C GLN A 185 26.00 66.37 27.19
N PRO A 186 25.17 66.96 26.28
CA PRO A 186 24.60 66.50 25.00
C PRO A 186 24.56 67.62 23.89
N GLU A 187 23.90 67.30 22.76
CA GLU A 187 23.18 68.15 21.76
C GLU A 187 23.77 68.56 20.37
N SER A 188 23.15 67.94 19.34
CA SER A 188 22.65 68.38 18.02
C SER A 188 23.25 69.53 17.19
N ILE A 189 23.56 69.26 15.91
CA ILE A 189 22.90 69.75 14.65
C ILE A 189 23.82 69.56 13.42
N ASP A 190 23.22 68.98 12.36
CA ASP A 190 23.45 69.02 10.90
C ASP A 190 24.76 68.66 10.16
N GLU A 191 24.51 67.79 9.16
CA GLU A 191 24.95 67.76 7.75
C GLU A 191 26.43 67.58 7.36
N ASN A 192 26.64 66.43 6.69
CA ASN A 192 27.18 66.29 5.32
C ASN A 192 28.50 65.52 5.14
N SER A 193 28.37 64.47 4.31
CA SER A 193 29.33 63.92 3.35
C SER A 193 30.49 63.00 3.78
N LYS A 194 30.41 61.78 3.21
CA LYS A 194 31.47 60.93 2.64
C LYS A 194 32.52 60.34 3.61
N SER A 195 32.44 59.04 3.87
CA SER A 195 33.11 58.03 3.01
C SER A 195 33.19 56.63 3.64
N LYS A 196 33.10 55.63 2.75
CA LYS A 196 33.68 54.29 2.78
C LYS A 196 33.11 53.23 3.72
N SER A 197 32.13 52.54 3.15
CA SER A 197 31.88 51.11 3.19
C SER A 197 33.14 50.23 3.09
N GLY A 198 33.19 49.19 3.92
CA GLY A 198 34.17 48.11 3.81
C GLY A 198 33.83 46.97 4.77
N LYS A 199 32.83 46.16 4.41
CA LYS A 199 32.58 44.77 4.86
C LYS A 199 31.18 44.32 4.42
N LYS A 200 31.00 44.07 3.12
CA LYS A 200 29.85 43.31 2.63
C LYS A 200 30.06 42.58 1.30
N ASP A 201 31.30 42.19 0.96
CA ASP A 201 31.59 41.63 -0.37
C ASP A 201 31.82 40.10 -0.38
N TYR A 202 32.26 39.47 0.73
CA TYR A 202 32.61 38.04 0.70
C TYR A 202 31.42 37.07 0.62
N ALA A 203 30.23 37.43 1.11
CA ALA A 203 29.07 36.53 1.08
C ALA A 203 28.27 36.60 -0.23
N GLN A 204 28.52 37.62 -1.06
CA GLN A 204 27.78 37.85 -2.30
C GLN A 204 28.51 37.29 -3.51
N GLU A 205 29.85 37.30 -3.51
CA GLU A 205 30.68 36.65 -4.54
C GLU A 205 30.52 35.12 -4.55
N ASP A 206 30.48 34.46 -3.39
CA ASP A 206 30.28 33.00 -3.32
C ASP A 206 28.91 32.56 -3.86
N ALA A 207 27.87 33.39 -3.67
CA ALA A 207 26.54 33.12 -4.18
C ALA A 207 26.42 33.36 -5.70
N GLU A 208 27.22 34.27 -6.27
CA GLU A 208 27.28 34.52 -7.72
C GLU A 208 28.15 33.49 -8.45
N VAL A 209 29.25 33.03 -7.85
CA VAL A 209 30.08 31.94 -8.38
C VAL A 209 29.29 30.63 -8.41
N LEU A 210 28.55 30.31 -7.35
CA LEU A 210 27.67 29.13 -7.32
C LEU A 210 26.51 29.24 -8.32
N ARG A 211 25.94 30.44 -8.53
CA ARG A 211 24.92 30.65 -9.57
C ARG A 211 25.50 30.50 -10.99
N SER A 212 26.73 30.97 -11.23
CA SER A 212 27.43 30.82 -12.52
C SER A 212 27.70 29.36 -12.86
N ILE A 213 28.17 28.56 -11.90
CA ILE A 213 28.42 27.12 -12.08
C ILE A 213 27.11 26.35 -12.28
N VAL A 214 26.05 26.69 -11.54
CA VAL A 214 24.73 26.06 -11.71
C VAL A 214 24.14 26.38 -13.09
N VAL A 215 24.24 27.62 -13.56
CA VAL A 215 23.77 28.01 -14.91
C VAL A 215 24.56 27.29 -16.00
N GLN A 216 25.89 27.19 -15.87
CA GLN A 216 26.72 26.42 -16.80
C GLN A 216 26.35 24.93 -16.83
N LEU A 217 26.13 24.31 -15.67
CA LEU A 217 25.69 22.91 -15.58
C LEU A 217 24.28 22.71 -16.14
N GLN A 218 23.40 23.72 -16.01
CA GLN A 218 22.03 23.65 -16.51
C GLN A 218 21.99 23.79 -18.03
N GLU A 219 22.81 24.65 -18.61
CA GLU A 219 23.03 24.77 -20.06
C GLU A 219 23.68 23.51 -20.64
N GLU A 220 24.66 22.90 -19.94
CA GLU A 220 25.25 21.62 -20.36
C GLU A 220 24.24 20.46 -20.30
N MET A 221 23.39 20.41 -19.27
CA MET A 221 22.31 19.42 -19.19
C MET A 221 21.28 19.62 -20.30
N GLU A 222 20.98 20.85 -20.69
CA GLU A 222 20.05 21.16 -21.77
C GLU A 222 20.65 20.82 -23.14
N ALA A 223 21.94 21.11 -23.36
CA ALA A 223 22.68 20.69 -24.54
C ALA A 223 22.83 19.16 -24.66
N LEU A 224 23.01 18.46 -23.53
CA LEU A 224 23.03 16.99 -23.50
C LEU A 224 21.65 16.39 -23.80
N LYS A 225 20.57 16.99 -23.30
CA LYS A 225 19.19 16.58 -23.65
C LYS A 225 18.88 16.81 -25.12
N GLU A 226 19.36 17.90 -25.71
CA GLU A 226 19.18 18.20 -27.12
C GLU A 226 19.98 17.24 -28.00
N LYS A 227 21.22 16.94 -27.63
CA LYS A 227 22.01 15.89 -28.30
C LYS A 227 21.36 14.51 -28.17
N LEU A 228 20.75 14.20 -27.01
CA LEU A 228 20.03 12.93 -26.83
C LEU A 228 18.82 12.85 -27.77
N ARG A 229 18.06 13.96 -27.91
CA ARG A 229 16.95 14.07 -28.87
C ARG A 229 17.41 13.95 -30.31
N GLU A 230 18.50 14.62 -30.69
CA GLU A 230 19.07 14.47 -32.04
C GLU A 230 19.56 13.04 -32.32
N THR A 231 20.13 12.35 -31.32
CA THR A 231 20.51 10.94 -31.48
C THR A 231 19.31 10.01 -31.57
N ASP A 232 18.23 10.31 -30.84
CA ASP A 232 16.98 9.54 -30.88
C ASP A 232 16.24 9.75 -32.21
N ASP A 233 16.25 10.97 -32.75
CA ASP A 233 15.73 11.28 -34.09
C ASP A 233 16.58 10.64 -35.20
N LYS A 234 17.91 10.59 -35.03
CA LYS A 234 18.80 9.86 -35.96
C LYS A 234 18.56 8.35 -35.92
N LEU A 235 18.29 7.77 -34.74
CA LEU A 235 17.93 6.36 -34.57
C LEU A 235 16.56 6.05 -35.19
N ARG A 236 15.54 6.89 -34.94
CA ARG A 236 14.22 6.76 -35.59
C ARG A 236 14.29 6.88 -37.11
N ASN A 237 15.12 7.78 -37.63
CA ASN A 237 15.33 7.91 -39.06
C ASN A 237 16.07 6.70 -39.65
N GLN A 238 17.04 6.12 -38.94
CA GLN A 238 17.69 4.86 -39.34
C GLN A 238 16.72 3.68 -39.30
N GLU A 239 15.88 3.56 -38.28
CA GLU A 239 14.83 2.52 -38.21
C GLU A 239 13.78 2.67 -39.32
N SER A 240 13.37 3.90 -39.64
CA SER A 240 12.43 4.16 -40.74
C SER A 240 13.04 3.83 -42.11
N SER A 241 14.35 4.03 -42.30
CA SER A 241 15.11 3.66 -43.50
C SER A 241 15.40 2.16 -43.61
N ALA A 242 15.51 1.45 -42.47
CA ALA A 242 15.63 0.00 -42.43
C ALA A 242 14.30 -0.71 -42.73
N LEU A 243 13.17 -0.11 -42.31
CA LEU A 243 11.83 -0.66 -42.55
C LEU A 243 11.35 -0.46 -44.00
N THR A 244 11.80 0.60 -44.68
CA THR A 244 11.49 0.80 -46.12
C THR A 244 12.33 -0.08 -47.05
N ASN A 245 13.53 -0.50 -46.64
CA ASN A 245 14.38 -1.40 -47.43
C ASN A 245 14.04 -2.90 -47.26
N ALA A 246 13.24 -3.29 -46.28
CA ALA A 246 12.81 -4.67 -46.06
C ALA A 246 11.51 -5.07 -46.79
N ILE A 247 10.79 -4.13 -47.43
CA ILE A 247 9.53 -4.38 -48.14
C ILE A 247 9.70 -4.40 -49.68
N ALA A 248 10.93 -4.16 -50.18
CA ALA A 248 11.22 -4.12 -51.62
C ALA A 248 11.87 -5.40 -52.20
N HIS A 249 11.89 -6.53 -51.48
CA HIS A 249 12.60 -7.72 -51.93
C HIS A 249 11.90 -9.05 -51.61
N GLU A 250 10.63 -9.20 -51.98
CA GLU A 250 10.01 -10.53 -52.16
C GLU A 250 8.71 -10.39 -52.97
N ASN A 251 8.83 -10.36 -54.31
CA ASN A 251 7.80 -10.87 -55.21
C ASN A 251 8.29 -10.81 -56.66
N GLY A 252 8.64 -11.98 -57.20
CA GLY A 252 8.79 -12.15 -58.64
C GLY A 252 9.81 -13.23 -58.99
N THR A 253 9.36 -14.46 -59.25
CA THR A 253 9.57 -15.10 -60.55
C THR A 253 8.88 -16.47 -60.67
N ARG A 254 8.13 -16.61 -61.78
CA ARG A 254 8.02 -17.78 -62.68
C ARG A 254 7.13 -18.96 -62.29
N ASN A 255 5.89 -18.90 -62.77
CA ASN A 255 5.17 -20.04 -63.32
C ASN A 255 5.37 -20.02 -64.84
N ASP A 256 5.98 -21.07 -65.41
CA ASP A 256 5.89 -21.40 -66.84
C ASP A 256 5.19 -22.78 -66.95
N ASP A 257 3.95 -22.76 -67.42
CA ASP A 257 3.19 -23.93 -67.85
C ASP A 257 3.65 -24.37 -69.25
N ILE A 258 4.10 -25.62 -69.40
CA ILE A 258 4.19 -26.30 -70.70
C ILE A 258 3.36 -27.58 -70.63
N SER A 259 2.27 -27.58 -71.41
CA SER A 259 1.43 -28.73 -71.72
C SER A 259 2.06 -29.61 -72.80
N ILE A 260 2.25 -30.91 -72.57
CA ILE A 260 2.32 -31.93 -73.64
C ILE A 260 1.67 -33.27 -73.19
N ASN A 261 0.48 -33.50 -73.75
CA ASN A 261 -0.08 -34.72 -74.34
C ASN A 261 0.11 -36.13 -73.71
N LYS A 262 -1.05 -36.62 -73.26
CA LYS A 262 -1.62 -37.98 -73.32
C LYS A 262 -1.12 -38.87 -74.47
N SER A 263 -0.67 -40.10 -74.19
CA SER A 263 -1.33 -41.38 -74.57
C SER A 263 -0.43 -42.63 -74.50
N THR A 264 -1.08 -43.76 -74.21
CA THR A 264 -0.80 -45.16 -74.62
C THR A 264 0.26 -46.00 -73.89
N SER A 265 -0.24 -46.88 -73.02
CA SER A 265 0.00 -48.33 -72.93
C SER A 265 1.17 -48.94 -73.70
N ILE A 266 2.01 -49.72 -73.01
CA ILE A 266 2.44 -51.09 -73.37
C ILE A 266 3.26 -51.68 -72.21
N ASP A 267 2.88 -52.88 -71.74
CA ASP A 267 3.66 -53.76 -70.86
C ASP A 267 4.81 -54.39 -71.65
N ILE A 268 6.08 -54.18 -71.25
CA ILE A 268 7.21 -55.04 -71.61
C ILE A 268 8.17 -55.15 -70.43
N ASN A 269 8.06 -56.26 -69.71
CA ASN A 269 9.15 -56.78 -68.88
C ASN A 269 10.34 -57.15 -69.80
N THR A 270 11.56 -56.80 -69.37
CA THR A 270 12.86 -57.39 -69.78
C THR A 270 13.59 -56.77 -70.99
N ILE A 271 14.11 -55.54 -70.84
CA ILE A 271 15.35 -55.05 -71.49
C ILE A 271 16.11 -54.17 -70.48
N SER A 272 17.17 -54.70 -69.85
CA SER A 272 18.02 -53.90 -68.95
C SER A 272 19.06 -53.13 -69.76
N CYS A 273 18.85 -51.83 -69.92
CA CYS A 273 19.81 -50.90 -70.51
C CYS A 273 20.75 -50.37 -69.41
N ASP A 274 22.06 -50.59 -69.52
CA ASP A 274 23.05 -50.14 -68.53
C ASP A 274 23.06 -48.62 -68.31
N ALA A 275 22.77 -47.84 -69.36
CA ALA A 275 22.59 -46.39 -69.22
C ALA A 275 21.31 -46.05 -68.43
N CYS A 276 20.23 -46.82 -68.59
CA CYS A 276 19.02 -46.66 -67.79
C CYS A 276 19.24 -47.05 -66.33
N LEU A 277 20.02 -48.09 -66.04
CA LEU A 277 20.41 -48.45 -64.67
C LEU A 277 21.28 -47.36 -64.01
N GLN A 278 22.17 -46.73 -64.77
CA GLN A 278 22.98 -45.62 -64.26
C GLN A 278 22.15 -44.35 -64.01
N PHE A 279 21.19 -44.03 -64.88
CA PHE A 279 20.24 -42.93 -64.65
C PHE A 279 19.26 -43.25 -63.52
N GLU A 280 18.84 -44.49 -63.35
CA GLU A 280 18.01 -44.94 -62.23
C GLU A 280 18.76 -44.80 -60.91
N LYS A 281 20.04 -45.15 -60.88
CA LYS A 281 20.91 -44.92 -59.71
C LYS A 281 21.09 -43.42 -59.40
N GLN A 282 21.36 -42.60 -60.42
CA GLN A 282 21.45 -41.13 -60.25
C GLN A 282 20.12 -40.51 -59.80
N LEU A 283 19.00 -41.03 -60.30
CA LEU A 283 17.66 -40.61 -59.88
C LEU A 283 17.38 -41.02 -58.44
N GLN A 284 17.75 -42.24 -58.04
CA GLN A 284 17.65 -42.69 -56.65
C GLN A 284 18.53 -41.86 -55.72
N GLU A 285 19.77 -41.52 -56.11
CA GLU A 285 20.65 -40.63 -55.34
C GLU A 285 20.07 -39.21 -55.24
N SER A 286 19.48 -38.69 -56.31
CA SER A 286 18.81 -37.38 -56.31
C SER A 286 17.53 -37.36 -55.46
N LEU A 287 16.73 -38.43 -55.51
CA LEU A 287 15.55 -38.61 -54.67
C LEU A 287 15.93 -38.77 -53.19
N ALA A 288 17.00 -39.51 -52.89
CA ALA A 288 17.53 -39.66 -51.54
C ALA A 288 18.02 -38.31 -51.00
N LYS A 289 18.74 -37.52 -51.81
CA LYS A 289 19.19 -36.17 -51.45
C LYS A 289 18.03 -35.20 -51.26
N SER A 290 17.02 -35.24 -52.13
CA SER A 290 15.80 -34.44 -51.97
C SER A 290 15.03 -34.82 -50.71
N ALA A 291 14.97 -36.10 -50.34
CA ALA A 291 14.37 -36.54 -49.08
C ALA A 291 15.18 -36.09 -47.85
N GLU A 292 16.52 -36.08 -47.94
CA GLU A 292 17.40 -35.56 -46.90
C GLU A 292 17.24 -34.03 -46.73
N ASP A 293 17.20 -33.28 -47.83
CA ASP A 293 16.93 -31.84 -47.85
C ASP A 293 15.52 -31.55 -47.28
N GLN A 294 14.51 -32.35 -47.62
CA GLN A 294 13.18 -32.20 -47.04
C GLN A 294 13.16 -32.46 -45.53
N ASN A 295 13.93 -33.44 -45.05
CA ASN A 295 14.08 -33.72 -43.62
C ASN A 295 14.80 -32.58 -42.89
N THR A 296 15.84 -31.99 -43.48
CA THR A 296 16.54 -30.84 -42.90
C THR A 296 15.66 -29.59 -42.88
N ILE A 297 14.88 -29.32 -43.93
CA ILE A 297 13.89 -28.23 -43.96
C ILE A 297 12.85 -28.41 -42.86
N ASN A 298 12.29 -29.62 -42.70
CA ASN A 298 11.32 -29.90 -41.65
C ASN A 298 11.92 -29.70 -40.25
N ALA A 299 13.18 -30.09 -40.05
CA ALA A 299 13.90 -29.86 -38.79
C ALA A 299 14.13 -28.35 -38.53
N MET A 300 14.54 -27.59 -39.54
CA MET A 300 14.70 -26.14 -39.45
C MET A 300 13.38 -25.42 -39.19
N GLN A 301 12.28 -25.81 -39.84
CA GLN A 301 10.95 -25.26 -39.59
C GLN A 301 10.50 -25.50 -38.15
N LYS A 302 10.76 -26.69 -37.60
CA LYS A 302 10.47 -27.01 -36.20
C LYS A 302 11.32 -26.18 -35.24
N ALA A 303 12.59 -25.97 -35.54
CA ALA A 303 13.48 -25.11 -34.75
C ALA A 303 13.02 -23.63 -34.78
N ILE A 304 12.63 -23.11 -35.95
CA ILE A 304 12.10 -21.75 -36.09
C ILE A 304 10.79 -21.59 -35.30
N ALA A 305 9.90 -22.59 -35.34
CA ALA A 305 8.66 -22.56 -34.56
C ALA A 305 8.94 -22.52 -33.04
N ALA A 306 9.90 -23.32 -32.56
CA ALA A 306 10.32 -23.30 -31.15
C ALA A 306 10.90 -21.94 -30.76
N SER A 307 11.81 -21.37 -31.57
CA SER A 307 12.39 -20.04 -31.30
C SER A 307 11.34 -18.92 -31.32
N ARG A 308 10.31 -19.01 -32.17
CA ARG A 308 9.19 -18.07 -32.18
C ARG A 308 8.35 -18.16 -30.91
N GLU A 309 8.10 -19.38 -30.43
CA GLU A 309 7.38 -19.60 -29.17
C GLU A 309 8.18 -19.03 -27.98
N ASP A 310 9.49 -19.25 -27.95
CA ASP A 310 10.37 -18.71 -26.90
C ASP A 310 10.44 -17.18 -26.95
N LEU A 311 10.51 -16.59 -28.16
CA LEU A 311 10.44 -15.14 -28.33
C LEU A 311 9.10 -14.56 -27.85
N GLN A 312 7.99 -15.26 -28.09
CA GLN A 312 6.68 -14.84 -27.62
C GLN A 312 6.56 -14.92 -26.09
N LYS A 313 7.13 -15.95 -25.46
CA LYS A 313 7.20 -16.07 -23.99
C LYS A 313 8.04 -14.93 -23.40
N GLU A 314 9.19 -14.64 -23.99
CA GLU A 314 10.06 -13.55 -23.54
C GLU A 314 9.37 -12.18 -23.69
N ALA A 315 8.66 -11.94 -24.80
CA ALA A 315 7.88 -10.72 -24.99
C ALA A 315 6.76 -10.56 -23.94
N ALA A 316 6.09 -11.66 -23.59
CA ALA A 316 5.07 -11.65 -22.53
C ALA A 316 5.69 -11.38 -21.15
N LEU A 317 6.84 -11.97 -20.84
CA LEU A 317 7.57 -11.71 -19.59
C LEU A 317 8.02 -10.26 -19.50
N ARG A 318 8.56 -9.67 -20.58
CA ARG A 318 8.95 -8.26 -20.59
C ARG A 318 7.77 -7.34 -20.34
N LYS A 319 6.64 -7.61 -20.99
CA LYS A 319 5.42 -6.85 -20.76
C LYS A 319 4.95 -6.92 -19.31
N ASP A 320 4.92 -8.11 -18.71
CA ASP A 320 4.54 -8.28 -17.30
C ASP A 320 5.50 -7.53 -16.35
N LEU A 321 6.81 -7.56 -16.63
CA LEU A 321 7.79 -6.80 -15.86
C LEU A 321 7.62 -5.28 -16.01
N GLU A 322 7.32 -4.79 -17.21
CA GLU A 322 7.01 -3.38 -17.48
C GLU A 322 5.75 -2.93 -16.74
N ASP A 323 4.68 -3.74 -16.79
CA ASP A 323 3.41 -3.47 -16.10
C ASP A 323 3.62 -3.43 -14.58
N GLN A 324 4.33 -4.40 -14.01
CA GLN A 324 4.67 -4.42 -12.58
C GLN A 324 5.55 -3.23 -12.18
N TRP A 325 6.49 -2.84 -13.04
CA TRP A 325 7.35 -1.70 -12.76
C TRP A 325 6.56 -0.38 -12.79
N GLN A 326 5.63 -0.25 -13.74
CA GLN A 326 4.73 0.90 -13.84
C GLN A 326 3.78 0.98 -12.65
N GLU A 327 3.21 -0.14 -12.19
CA GLU A 327 2.36 -0.20 -11.00
C GLU A 327 3.13 0.26 -9.75
N ARG A 328 4.36 -0.26 -9.54
CA ARG A 328 5.20 0.15 -8.40
C ARG A 328 5.58 1.62 -8.47
N ARG A 329 5.89 2.13 -9.66
CA ARG A 329 6.21 3.55 -9.86
C ARG A 329 5.03 4.43 -9.47
N GLU A 330 3.82 4.13 -9.94
CA GLU A 330 2.64 4.93 -9.59
C GLU A 330 2.30 4.80 -8.10
N ALA A 331 2.43 3.62 -7.49
CA ALA A 331 2.25 3.45 -6.05
C ALA A 331 3.27 4.27 -5.22
N HIS A 332 4.54 4.30 -5.62
CA HIS A 332 5.56 5.13 -4.97
C HIS A 332 5.28 6.63 -5.19
N LYS A 333 4.82 7.02 -6.38
CA LYS A 333 4.44 8.41 -6.67
C LYS A 333 3.27 8.87 -5.80
N THR A 334 2.24 8.04 -5.60
CA THR A 334 1.12 8.36 -4.71
C THR A 334 1.57 8.48 -3.25
N GLU A 335 2.47 7.60 -2.79
CA GLU A 335 2.97 7.67 -1.41
C GLU A 335 3.84 8.91 -1.18
N VAL A 336 4.71 9.24 -2.15
CA VAL A 336 5.51 10.47 -2.09
C VAL A 336 4.62 11.71 -2.10
N GLN A 337 3.55 11.73 -2.88
CA GLN A 337 2.60 12.84 -2.89
C GLN A 337 1.92 13.00 -1.52
N LYS A 338 1.45 11.90 -0.93
CA LYS A 338 0.86 11.89 0.41
C LYS A 338 1.83 12.39 1.48
N LEU A 339 3.08 11.93 1.46
CA LEU A 339 4.11 12.39 2.39
C LEU A 339 4.41 13.89 2.20
N ARG A 340 4.45 14.38 0.95
CA ARG A 340 4.61 15.82 0.67
C ARG A 340 3.47 16.66 1.22
N GLU A 341 2.23 16.19 1.07
CA GLU A 341 1.04 16.86 1.62
C GLU A 341 1.09 16.88 3.17
N GLN A 342 1.53 15.78 3.79
CA GLN A 342 1.72 15.72 5.25
C GLN A 342 2.83 16.66 5.72
N VAL A 343 3.98 16.70 5.05
CA VAL A 343 5.07 17.63 5.37
C VAL A 343 4.59 19.08 5.27
N LYS A 344 3.88 19.43 4.19
CA LYS A 344 3.31 20.77 4.01
C LYS A 344 2.35 21.14 5.15
N SER A 345 1.44 20.23 5.51
CA SER A 345 0.51 20.45 6.64
C SER A 345 1.26 20.64 7.97
N ASN A 346 2.33 19.89 8.19
CA ASN A 346 3.14 20.00 9.41
C ASN A 346 3.91 21.32 9.45
N GLU A 347 4.46 21.77 8.32
CA GLU A 347 5.12 23.08 8.20
C GLU A 347 4.15 24.23 8.47
N GLU A 348 2.93 24.16 7.93
CA GLU A 348 1.87 25.15 8.19
C GLU A 348 1.49 25.19 9.69
N GLN A 349 1.33 24.04 10.34
CA GLN A 349 1.05 23.96 11.79
C GLN A 349 2.21 24.48 12.64
N LEU A 350 3.45 24.19 12.25
CA LEU A 350 4.63 24.69 12.95
C LEU A 350 4.71 26.21 12.86
N LEU A 351 4.43 26.78 11.69
CA LEU A 351 4.44 28.22 11.46
C LEU A 351 3.32 28.93 12.24
N GLU A 352 2.14 28.32 12.32
CA GLU A 352 1.04 28.81 13.16
C GLU A 352 1.42 28.77 14.65
N LEU A 353 2.07 27.69 15.12
CA LEU A 353 2.51 27.57 16.50
C LEU A 353 3.60 28.58 16.85
N GLN A 354 4.55 28.82 15.93
CA GLN A 354 5.58 29.84 16.08
C GLN A 354 4.96 31.24 16.17
N GLN A 355 3.98 31.56 15.32
CA GLN A 355 3.29 32.85 15.38
C GLN A 355 2.55 33.03 16.71
N LYS A 356 1.80 32.02 17.16
CA LYS A 356 1.11 32.05 18.47
C LYS A 356 2.09 32.22 19.63
N PHE A 357 3.25 31.58 19.56
CA PHE A 357 4.30 31.75 20.56
C PHE A 357 4.84 33.19 20.58
N LEU A 358 5.07 33.81 19.42
CA LEU A 358 5.49 35.20 19.34
C LEU A 358 4.42 36.16 19.89
N ASP A 359 3.16 35.98 19.47
CA ASP A 359 2.04 36.81 19.94
C ASP A 359 1.87 36.71 21.46
N THR A 360 1.96 35.50 22.03
CA THR A 360 1.88 35.29 23.48
C THR A 360 3.08 35.86 24.22
N LYS A 361 4.29 35.75 23.66
CA LYS A 361 5.49 36.38 24.22
C LYS A 361 5.34 37.91 24.24
N GLU A 362 4.88 38.52 23.16
CA GLU A 362 4.63 39.96 23.07
C GLU A 362 3.56 40.41 24.07
N GLU A 363 2.48 39.65 24.20
CA GLU A 363 1.44 39.89 25.19
C GLU A 363 2.01 39.89 26.61
N VAL A 364 2.78 38.86 26.98
CA VAL A 364 3.40 38.74 28.30
C VAL A 364 4.38 39.88 28.55
N MET A 365 5.23 40.24 27.58
CA MET A 365 6.14 41.37 27.71
C MET A 365 5.39 42.68 27.93
N ARG A 366 4.28 42.89 27.23
CA ARG A 366 3.43 44.07 27.40
C ARG A 366 2.77 44.11 28.78
N GLN A 367 2.31 42.97 29.31
CA GLN A 367 1.78 42.89 30.67
C GLN A 367 2.86 43.19 31.71
N LEU A 368 4.06 42.64 31.53
CA LEU A 368 5.19 42.88 32.43
C LEU A 368 5.60 44.35 32.44
N GLN A 369 5.61 45.01 31.27
CA GLN A 369 5.89 46.44 31.18
C GLN A 369 4.81 47.27 31.91
N ARG A 370 3.52 46.97 31.72
CA ARG A 370 2.45 47.67 32.47
C ARG A 370 2.62 47.54 33.98
N VAL A 371 2.89 46.34 34.47
CA VAL A 371 3.10 46.11 35.91
C VAL A 371 4.34 46.85 36.41
N ARG A 372 5.40 46.92 35.61
CA ARG A 372 6.61 47.71 35.93
C ARG A 372 6.29 49.20 36.03
N ASP A 373 5.58 49.74 35.05
CA ASP A 373 5.19 51.16 35.01
C ASP A 373 4.25 51.52 36.18
N GLU A 374 3.28 50.65 36.47
CA GLU A 374 2.38 50.81 37.61
C GLU A 374 3.13 50.76 38.94
N ARG A 375 4.08 49.83 39.10
CA ARG A 375 4.94 49.76 40.28
C ARG A 375 5.75 51.05 40.45
N GLU A 376 6.36 51.55 39.38
CA GLU A 376 7.16 52.77 39.44
C GLU A 376 6.28 53.99 39.79
N ARG A 377 5.08 54.08 39.21
CA ARG A 377 4.11 55.13 39.53
C ARG A 377 3.70 55.11 41.00
N VAL A 378 3.41 53.92 41.53
CA VAL A 378 3.07 53.73 42.95
C VAL A 378 4.26 54.10 43.83
N ASN A 379 5.48 53.73 43.46
CA ASN A 379 6.68 54.06 44.24
C ASN A 379 6.91 55.56 44.31
N LYS A 380 6.77 56.28 43.18
CA LYS A 380 6.87 57.75 43.14
C LYS A 380 5.79 58.42 44.00
N GLN A 381 4.56 57.89 43.97
CA GLN A 381 3.48 58.39 44.83
C GLN A 381 3.79 58.15 46.31
N LEU A 382 4.35 56.99 46.66
CA LEU A 382 4.77 56.66 48.02
C LEU A 382 5.86 57.64 48.50
N GLU A 383 6.90 57.86 47.69
CA GLU A 383 7.98 58.80 47.98
C GLU A 383 7.46 60.23 48.16
N THR A 384 6.52 60.67 47.31
CA THR A 384 5.90 62.00 47.42
C THR A 384 5.10 62.13 48.70
N LEU A 385 4.25 61.14 49.02
CA LEU A 385 3.46 61.14 50.26
C LEU A 385 4.34 61.11 51.50
N GLN A 386 5.47 60.42 51.44
CA GLN A 386 6.42 60.34 52.54
C GLN A 386 7.12 61.68 52.74
N ALA A 387 7.56 62.34 51.66
CA ALA A 387 8.11 63.69 51.71
C ALA A 387 7.09 64.74 52.21
N ASP A 388 5.83 64.66 51.75
CA ASP A 388 4.75 65.55 52.21
C ASP A 388 4.45 65.34 53.70
N ASN A 389 4.49 64.10 54.19
CA ASN A 389 4.29 63.79 55.61
C ASN A 389 5.44 64.34 56.46
N ASP A 390 6.68 64.12 56.04
CA ASP A 390 7.87 64.66 56.71
C ASP A 390 7.83 66.20 56.73
N PHE A 391 7.45 66.82 55.62
CA PHE A 391 7.30 68.27 55.50
C PHE A 391 6.19 68.83 56.41
N LEU A 392 5.00 68.21 56.40
CA LEU A 392 3.87 68.64 57.24
C LEU A 392 4.17 68.42 58.72
N SER A 393 4.77 67.29 59.09
CA SER A 393 5.20 66.98 60.45
C SER A 393 6.25 68.01 60.92
N GLY A 394 7.24 68.32 60.09
CA GLY A 394 8.24 69.34 60.37
C GLY A 394 7.64 70.74 60.53
N ARG A 395 6.72 71.14 59.64
CA ARG A 395 6.01 72.43 59.76
C ARG A 395 5.11 72.50 60.98
N TYR A 396 4.42 71.41 61.32
CA TYR A 396 3.57 71.34 62.50
C TYR A 396 4.41 71.51 63.77
N LEU A 397 5.54 70.81 63.88
CA LEU A 397 6.47 70.94 65.00
C LEU A 397 7.02 72.36 65.12
N ALA A 398 7.53 72.93 64.01
CA ALA A 398 8.07 74.28 64.00
C ALA A 398 7.00 75.33 64.37
N SER A 399 5.80 75.23 63.80
CA SER A 399 4.71 76.15 64.11
C SER A 399 4.18 75.97 65.54
N SER A 400 4.21 74.75 66.09
CA SER A 400 3.86 74.47 67.49
C SER A 400 4.88 75.10 68.45
N GLU A 401 6.17 74.95 68.16
CA GLU A 401 7.27 75.52 68.96
C GLU A 401 7.29 77.05 68.89
N GLU A 402 6.99 77.63 67.72
CA GLU A 402 6.88 79.07 67.52
C GLU A 402 5.67 79.67 68.26
N ILE A 403 4.54 78.93 68.34
CA ILE A 403 3.38 79.33 69.15
C ILE A 403 3.68 79.19 70.66
N GLU A 404 4.38 78.13 71.09
CA GLU A 404 4.74 77.92 72.50
C GLU A 404 5.77 78.93 73.02
N SER A 405 6.68 79.39 72.15
CA SER A 405 7.75 80.35 72.50
C SER A 405 7.33 81.82 72.39
N GLN A 406 6.13 82.12 71.90
CA GLN A 406 5.63 83.49 71.81
C GLN A 406 5.23 84.04 73.19
N GLU A 407 5.92 85.08 73.65
CA GLU A 407 5.51 85.87 74.80
C GLU A 407 4.35 86.82 74.43
N ILE A 408 3.24 86.74 75.16
CA ILE A 408 2.07 87.62 74.98
C ILE A 408 2.44 89.04 75.42
N ASN A 409 2.92 89.86 74.50
CA ASN A 409 3.16 91.28 74.71
C ASN A 409 1.93 92.10 74.27
N LEU A 410 1.21 92.68 75.23
CA LEU A 410 0.12 93.60 74.94
C LEU A 410 0.68 95.01 74.67
N PRO A 411 0.35 95.65 73.53
CA PRO A 411 0.85 96.99 73.20
C PRO A 411 0.42 98.01 74.26
N ASN A 412 1.36 98.84 74.73
CA ASN A 412 1.11 99.81 75.81
C ASN A 412 0.94 101.24 75.30
N THR A 413 1.02 101.46 73.97
CA THR A 413 0.87 102.76 73.32
C THR A 413 -0.11 102.71 72.14
N VAL A 414 -0.70 103.87 71.81
CA VAL A 414 -1.70 103.97 70.72
C VAL A 414 -1.06 103.76 69.34
N GLU A 415 0.20 104.18 69.15
CA GLU A 415 0.94 103.95 67.90
C GLU A 415 1.23 102.46 67.67
N GLU A 416 1.70 101.73 68.69
CA GLU A 416 1.96 100.28 68.59
C GLU A 416 0.68 99.48 68.31
N LEU A 417 -0.46 99.92 68.86
CA LEU A 417 -1.76 99.31 68.58
C LEU A 417 -2.21 99.55 67.13
N GLN A 418 -1.98 100.76 66.58
CA GLN A 418 -2.27 101.04 65.18
C GLN A 418 -1.39 100.21 64.24
N GLU A 419 -0.11 100.02 64.56
CA GLU A 419 0.80 99.19 63.79
C GLU A 419 0.39 97.70 63.82
N LEU A 420 -0.02 97.18 64.99
CA LEU A 420 -0.55 95.82 65.12
C LEU A 420 -1.84 95.62 64.30
N ILE A 421 -2.75 96.60 64.31
CA ILE A 421 -3.97 96.55 63.50
C ILE A 421 -3.65 96.57 62.00
N LEU A 422 -2.68 97.38 61.57
CA LEU A 422 -2.23 97.40 60.18
C LEU A 422 -1.56 96.09 59.77
N GLN A 423 -0.75 95.49 60.65
CA GLN A 423 -0.18 94.15 60.43
C GLN A 423 -1.30 93.10 60.30
N GLN A 424 -2.25 93.05 61.23
CA GLN A 424 -3.37 92.11 61.16
C GLN A 424 -4.24 92.30 59.91
N GLN A 425 -4.45 93.54 59.47
CA GLN A 425 -5.14 93.83 58.21
C GLN A 425 -4.34 93.33 57.00
N ASN A 426 -3.02 93.51 57.00
CA ASN A 426 -2.15 93.02 55.94
C ASN A 426 -2.13 91.48 55.89
N ASP A 427 -2.05 90.82 57.05
CA ASP A 427 -2.12 89.36 57.17
C ASP A 427 -3.48 88.82 56.68
N LEU A 428 -4.58 89.50 57.01
CA LEU A 428 -5.92 89.19 56.47
C LEU A 428 -5.99 89.33 54.96
N ILE A 429 -5.37 90.37 54.39
CA ILE A 429 -5.29 90.57 52.93
C ILE A 429 -4.48 89.42 52.31
N GLN A 430 -3.33 89.06 52.88
CA GLN A 430 -2.47 87.98 52.38
C GLN A 430 -3.17 86.61 52.47
N ALA A 431 -3.88 86.33 53.56
CA ALA A 431 -4.67 85.11 53.73
C ALA A 431 -5.82 85.04 52.71
N ARG A 432 -6.48 86.17 52.43
CA ARG A 432 -7.55 86.24 51.42
C ARG A 432 -7.04 86.00 50.01
N VAL A 433 -5.91 86.61 49.63
CA VAL A 433 -5.28 86.39 48.31
C VAL A 433 -4.85 84.92 48.14
N SER A 434 -4.27 84.33 49.19
CA SER A 434 -3.87 82.91 49.18
C SER A 434 -5.09 81.98 49.06
N SER A 435 -6.19 82.29 49.76
CA SER A 435 -7.46 81.56 49.65
C SER A 435 -8.06 81.65 48.24
N GLU A 436 -8.02 82.82 47.61
CA GLU A 436 -8.48 82.99 46.22
C GLU A 436 -7.61 82.23 45.22
N PHE A 437 -6.29 82.19 45.45
CA PHE A 437 -5.35 81.41 44.63
C PHE A 437 -5.64 79.91 44.73
N GLU A 438 -5.76 79.37 45.95
CA GLU A 438 -6.09 77.95 46.16
C GLU A 438 -7.48 77.60 45.61
N ARG A 439 -8.45 78.51 45.70
CA ARG A 439 -9.77 78.31 45.08
C ARG A 439 -9.66 78.19 43.55
N LYS A 440 -8.85 79.04 42.90
CA LYS A 440 -8.62 78.95 41.44
C LYS A 440 -7.93 77.63 41.07
N LYS A 441 -6.91 77.24 41.84
CA LYS A 441 -6.20 75.96 41.65
C LYS A 441 -7.13 74.76 41.81
N CYS A 442 -8.04 74.79 42.77
CA CYS A 442 -9.05 73.75 42.97
C CYS A 442 -9.99 73.62 41.75
N VAL A 443 -10.42 74.75 41.16
CA VAL A 443 -11.24 74.74 39.95
C VAL A 443 -10.48 74.13 38.77
N THR A 444 -9.21 74.51 38.55
CA THR A 444 -8.41 73.92 37.47
C THR A 444 -8.18 72.42 37.66
N SER A 445 -7.94 71.97 38.90
CA SER A 445 -7.82 70.54 39.19
C SER A 445 -9.14 69.78 38.98
N LEU A 446 -10.30 70.40 39.23
CA LEU A 446 -11.60 69.80 38.92
C LEU A 446 -11.80 69.63 37.41
N ASP A 447 -11.40 70.61 36.59
CA ASP A 447 -11.45 70.52 35.13
C ASP A 447 -10.54 69.40 34.61
N GLU A 448 -9.32 69.27 35.14
CA GLU A 448 -8.40 68.17 34.82
C GLU A 448 -9.00 66.80 35.18
N ILE A 449 -9.59 66.68 36.38
CA ILE A 449 -10.28 65.46 36.81
C ILE A 449 -11.44 65.12 35.85
N GLN A 450 -12.18 66.11 35.38
CA GLN A 450 -13.28 65.89 34.45
C GLN A 450 -12.79 65.36 33.10
N ILE A 451 -11.72 65.93 32.55
CA ILE A 451 -11.11 65.44 31.30
C ILE A 451 -10.65 63.99 31.44
N LEU A 452 -10.00 63.65 32.57
CA LEU A 452 -9.56 62.28 32.84
C LEU A 452 -10.74 61.30 32.96
N ARG A 453 -11.86 61.73 33.57
CA ARG A 453 -13.09 60.93 33.62
C ARG A 453 -13.66 60.67 32.24
N ASP A 454 -13.75 61.69 31.39
CA ASP A 454 -14.28 61.55 30.04
C ASP A 454 -13.41 60.62 29.18
N GLN A 455 -12.07 60.71 29.31
CA GLN A 455 -11.13 59.79 28.66
C GLN A 455 -11.30 58.35 29.15
N LEU A 456 -11.46 58.15 30.46
CA LEU A 456 -11.69 56.84 31.04
C LEU A 456 -13.02 56.24 30.57
N GLU A 457 -14.08 57.05 30.50
CA GLU A 457 -15.39 56.62 30.01
C GLU A 457 -15.33 56.19 28.54
N LYS A 458 -14.65 56.97 27.69
CA LYS A 458 -14.43 56.62 26.29
C LYS A 458 -13.69 55.29 26.14
N SER A 459 -12.57 55.12 26.86
CA SER A 459 -11.80 53.88 26.85
C SER A 459 -12.64 52.68 27.34
N ASN A 460 -13.46 52.88 28.37
CA ASN A 460 -14.32 51.83 28.90
C ASN A 460 -15.44 51.45 27.91
N ASN A 461 -16.00 52.41 27.20
CA ASN A 461 -16.99 52.19 26.13
C ASN A 461 -16.40 51.42 24.95
N GLU A 462 -15.18 51.76 24.52
CA GLU A 462 -14.45 51.03 23.47
C GLU A 462 -14.17 49.58 23.91
N ARG A 463 -13.72 49.38 25.16
CA ARG A 463 -13.52 48.06 25.74
C ARG A 463 -14.82 47.24 25.79
N LEU A 464 -15.95 47.87 26.15
CA LEU A 464 -17.24 47.21 26.19
C LEU A 464 -17.72 46.82 24.79
N ALA A 465 -17.53 47.69 23.79
CA ALA A 465 -17.85 47.40 22.39
C ALA A 465 -17.01 46.23 21.86
N TYR A 466 -15.71 46.21 22.15
CA TYR A 466 -14.83 45.10 21.79
C TYR A 466 -15.26 43.79 22.45
N LYS A 467 -15.60 43.82 23.75
CA LYS A 467 -16.11 42.65 24.48
C LYS A 467 -17.40 42.12 23.85
N LYS A 468 -18.34 43.00 23.49
CA LYS A 468 -19.59 42.60 22.80
C LYS A 468 -19.30 41.95 21.44
N LYS A 469 -18.38 42.53 20.65
CA LYS A 469 -17.97 41.97 19.35
C LYS A 469 -17.37 40.57 19.50
N MET A 470 -16.43 40.39 20.43
CA MET A 470 -15.84 39.09 20.71
C MET A 470 -16.89 38.07 21.18
N GLN A 471 -17.87 38.50 21.96
CA GLN A 471 -18.97 37.64 22.41
C GLN A 471 -19.88 37.20 21.24
N THR A 472 -20.19 38.09 20.29
CA THR A 472 -20.95 37.72 19.08
C THR A 472 -20.16 36.78 18.17
N ASP A 473 -18.86 37.02 18.00
CA ASP A 473 -18.01 36.14 17.19
C ASP A 473 -17.94 34.75 17.82
N ASN A 474 -17.72 34.66 19.13
CA ASN A 474 -17.67 33.39 19.85
C ASN A 474 -19.00 32.61 19.73
N LYS A 475 -20.14 33.32 19.82
CA LYS A 475 -21.45 32.69 19.59
C LYS A 475 -21.60 32.17 18.15
N SER A 476 -21.18 32.94 17.16
CA SER A 476 -21.17 32.49 15.75
C SER A 476 -20.31 31.24 15.54
N TRP A 477 -19.13 31.19 16.16
CA TRP A 477 -18.27 30.00 16.12
C TRP A 477 -18.91 28.80 16.82
N GLN A 478 -19.57 28.99 17.96
CA GLN A 478 -20.32 27.94 18.65
C GLN A 478 -21.49 27.40 17.82
N ASP A 479 -22.23 28.29 17.14
CA ASP A 479 -23.35 27.91 16.26
C ASP A 479 -22.84 27.09 15.07
N ARG A 480 -21.75 27.53 14.42
CA ARG A 480 -21.10 26.78 13.32
C ARG A 480 -20.57 25.42 13.78
N LEU A 481 -19.96 25.36 14.96
CA LEU A 481 -19.48 24.09 15.53
C LEU A 481 -20.65 23.13 15.77
N SER A 482 -21.76 23.64 16.31
CA SER A 482 -22.97 22.86 16.55
C SER A 482 -23.58 22.34 15.24
N GLU A 483 -23.61 23.16 14.19
CA GLU A 483 -24.05 22.75 12.85
C GLU A 483 -23.16 21.62 12.30
N HIS A 484 -21.84 21.77 12.39
CA HIS A 484 -20.90 20.74 11.96
C HIS A 484 -21.09 19.43 12.74
N LEU A 485 -21.29 19.49 14.06
CA LEU A 485 -21.58 18.30 14.87
C LEU A 485 -22.85 17.58 14.41
N VAL A 486 -23.92 18.32 14.11
CA VAL A 486 -25.16 17.73 13.57
C VAL A 486 -24.92 17.08 12.20
N THR A 487 -24.11 17.70 11.33
CA THR A 487 -23.78 17.08 10.03
C THR A 487 -22.97 15.80 10.18
N ILE A 488 -21.99 15.77 11.09
CA ILE A 488 -21.21 14.56 11.41
C ILE A 488 -22.14 13.45 11.89
N GLN A 489 -23.07 13.76 12.81
CA GLN A 489 -24.04 12.78 13.30
C GLN A 489 -24.93 12.23 12.18
N LYS A 490 -25.35 13.07 11.22
CA LYS A 490 -26.09 12.60 10.03
C LYS A 490 -25.26 11.63 9.21
N TYR A 491 -23.99 11.94 8.92
CA TYR A 491 -23.11 11.03 8.18
C TYR A 491 -22.86 9.72 8.92
N GLU A 492 -22.74 9.76 10.24
CA GLU A 492 -22.54 8.57 11.07
C GLU A 492 -23.77 7.65 11.06
N THR A 493 -24.97 8.22 11.17
CA THR A 493 -26.21 7.44 11.01
C THR A 493 -26.33 6.83 9.61
N ALA A 494 -26.00 7.58 8.55
CA ALA A 494 -25.99 7.08 7.18
C ALA A 494 -24.98 5.92 7.02
N LYS A 495 -23.77 6.06 7.55
CA LYS A 495 -22.74 5.02 7.57
C LYS A 495 -23.27 3.74 8.23
N SER A 496 -23.85 3.84 9.42
CA SER A 496 -24.42 2.67 10.13
C SER A 496 -25.53 1.98 9.33
N THR A 497 -26.36 2.74 8.60
CA THR A 497 -27.38 2.14 7.73
C THR A 497 -26.78 1.42 6.53
N LEU A 498 -25.69 1.93 5.95
CA LEU A 498 -24.98 1.28 4.85
C LEU A 498 -24.28 0.01 5.31
N GLU A 499 -23.63 0.00 6.47
CA GLU A 499 -23.02 -1.20 7.07
C GLU A 499 -24.07 -2.31 7.31
N ARG A 500 -25.28 -1.95 7.77
CA ARG A 500 -26.39 -2.90 7.89
C ARG A 500 -26.84 -3.47 6.54
N LYS A 501 -26.85 -2.66 5.47
CA LYS A 501 -27.19 -3.14 4.12
C LYS A 501 -26.10 -4.05 3.57
N GLU A 502 -24.83 -3.71 3.80
CA GLU A 502 -23.68 -4.52 3.38
C GLU A 502 -23.71 -5.90 4.05
N THR A 503 -23.95 -5.96 5.36
CA THR A 503 -24.07 -7.24 6.08
C THR A 503 -25.23 -8.09 5.58
N GLU A 504 -26.38 -7.50 5.26
CA GLU A 504 -27.51 -8.25 4.67
C GLU A 504 -27.20 -8.75 3.26
N LEU A 505 -26.56 -7.93 2.40
CA LEU A 505 -26.13 -8.37 1.08
C LEU A 505 -25.09 -9.49 1.16
N ASN A 506 -24.14 -9.40 2.07
CA ASN A 506 -23.17 -10.47 2.33
C ASN A 506 -23.86 -11.76 2.80
N ARG A 507 -24.91 -11.66 3.62
CA ARG A 507 -25.72 -12.82 4.01
C ARG A 507 -26.43 -13.44 2.82
N GLN A 508 -26.97 -12.63 1.90
CA GLN A 508 -27.60 -13.12 0.66
C GLN A 508 -26.57 -13.79 -0.27
N ILE A 509 -25.40 -13.21 -0.44
CA ILE A 509 -24.30 -13.80 -1.22
C ILE A 509 -23.92 -15.17 -0.64
N SER A 510 -23.79 -15.28 0.68
CA SER A 510 -23.50 -16.56 1.34
C SER A 510 -24.58 -17.62 1.08
N LYS A 511 -25.87 -17.25 1.07
CA LYS A 511 -26.96 -18.18 0.72
C LYS A 511 -26.85 -18.66 -0.72
N PHE A 512 -26.66 -17.75 -1.68
CA PHE A 512 -26.50 -18.13 -3.08
C PHE A 512 -25.25 -18.99 -3.30
N ARG A 513 -24.17 -18.77 -2.56
CA ARG A 513 -22.98 -19.65 -2.62
C ARG A 513 -23.30 -21.08 -2.18
N VAL A 514 -24.07 -21.26 -1.10
CA VAL A 514 -24.50 -22.59 -0.65
C VAL A 514 -25.37 -23.26 -1.71
N GLU A 515 -26.35 -22.53 -2.27
CA GLU A 515 -27.22 -23.04 -3.33
C GLU A 515 -26.44 -23.45 -4.59
N ILE A 516 -25.42 -22.68 -4.98
CA ILE A 516 -24.52 -23.03 -6.08
C ILE A 516 -23.77 -24.34 -5.78
N ILE A 517 -23.27 -24.53 -4.55
CA ILE A 517 -22.57 -25.76 -4.16
C ILE A 517 -23.52 -26.97 -4.22
N GLU A 518 -24.74 -26.83 -3.71
CA GLU A 518 -25.75 -27.89 -3.76
C GLU A 518 -26.09 -28.27 -5.21
N LEU A 519 -26.32 -27.28 -6.07
CA LEU A 519 -26.59 -27.51 -7.49
C LEU A 519 -25.40 -28.17 -8.20
N GLN A 520 -24.16 -27.78 -7.86
CA GLN A 520 -22.96 -28.41 -8.42
C GLN A 520 -22.83 -29.89 -8.01
N ASP A 521 -23.07 -30.23 -6.74
CA ASP A 521 -23.08 -31.62 -6.28
C ASP A 521 -24.18 -32.44 -6.99
N THR A 522 -25.33 -31.82 -7.23
CA THR A 522 -26.43 -32.45 -7.98
C THR A 522 -26.04 -32.72 -9.43
N ILE A 523 -25.38 -31.75 -10.09
CA ILE A 523 -24.85 -31.91 -11.45
C ILE A 523 -23.80 -33.02 -11.50
N GLU A 524 -22.90 -33.10 -10.52
CA GLU A 524 -21.87 -34.14 -10.46
C GLU A 524 -22.50 -35.53 -10.34
N LYS A 525 -23.51 -35.70 -9.46
CA LYS A 525 -24.26 -36.96 -9.32
C LYS A 525 -24.95 -37.36 -10.61
N LEU A 526 -25.65 -36.43 -11.26
CA LEU A 526 -26.31 -36.69 -12.54
C LEU A 526 -25.30 -37.04 -13.64
N THR A 527 -24.13 -36.40 -13.64
CA THR A 527 -23.05 -36.69 -14.60
C THR A 527 -22.51 -38.10 -14.40
N LYS A 528 -22.25 -38.52 -13.14
CA LYS A 528 -21.85 -39.89 -12.81
C LYS A 528 -22.87 -40.94 -13.24
N MET A 529 -24.16 -40.70 -12.96
CA MET A 529 -25.21 -41.61 -13.42
C MET A 529 -25.25 -41.69 -14.96
N ASN A 530 -25.08 -40.56 -15.66
CA ASN A 530 -25.05 -40.56 -17.12
C ASN A 530 -23.85 -41.34 -17.67
N THR A 531 -22.67 -41.23 -17.05
CA THR A 531 -21.50 -42.04 -17.43
C THR A 531 -21.72 -43.53 -17.18
N ASP A 532 -22.39 -43.91 -16.09
CA ASP A 532 -22.73 -45.30 -15.81
C ASP A 532 -23.71 -45.87 -16.84
N TYR A 533 -24.75 -45.10 -17.19
CA TYR A 533 -25.69 -45.48 -18.25
C TYR A 533 -25.02 -45.63 -19.61
N LYS A 534 -24.12 -44.71 -19.98
CA LYS A 534 -23.33 -44.82 -21.22
C LYS A 534 -22.46 -46.07 -21.25
N THR A 535 -21.80 -46.37 -20.13
CA THR A 535 -20.98 -47.59 -19.99
C THR A 535 -21.85 -48.84 -20.13
N LYS A 536 -23.03 -48.87 -19.51
CA LYS A 536 -23.97 -49.98 -19.62
C LYS A 536 -24.49 -50.16 -21.05
N ILE A 537 -24.82 -49.06 -21.75
CA ILE A 537 -25.23 -49.08 -23.15
C ILE A 537 -24.13 -49.68 -24.01
N LYS A 538 -22.88 -49.26 -23.80
CA LYS A 538 -21.71 -49.79 -24.51
C LYS A 538 -21.56 -51.30 -24.31
N ILE A 539 -21.61 -51.78 -23.06
CA ILE A 539 -21.51 -53.21 -22.76
C ILE A 539 -22.60 -53.99 -23.49
N LEU A 540 -23.85 -53.52 -23.44
CA LEU A 540 -24.97 -54.17 -24.12
C LEU A 540 -24.80 -54.19 -25.65
N GLN A 541 -24.20 -53.15 -26.22
CA GLN A 541 -23.90 -53.11 -27.66
C GLN A 541 -22.77 -54.07 -28.05
N ASP A 542 -21.73 -54.18 -27.22
CA ASP A 542 -20.64 -55.14 -27.41
C ASP A 542 -21.16 -56.58 -27.30
N ASP A 543 -22.03 -56.85 -26.32
CA ASP A 543 -22.70 -58.15 -26.14
C ASP A 543 -23.60 -58.49 -27.34
N LEU A 544 -24.37 -57.52 -27.84
CA LEU A 544 -25.22 -57.71 -29.02
C LEU A 544 -24.38 -58.02 -30.27
N ALA A 545 -23.31 -57.26 -30.50
CA ALA A 545 -22.39 -57.51 -31.62
C ALA A 545 -21.74 -58.90 -31.54
N THR A 546 -21.37 -59.33 -30.33
CA THR A 546 -20.83 -60.67 -30.07
C THR A 546 -21.89 -61.75 -30.36
N SER A 547 -23.13 -61.54 -29.90
CA SER A 547 -24.24 -62.46 -30.16
C SER A 547 -24.55 -62.57 -31.66
N GLU A 548 -24.60 -61.44 -32.38
CA GLU A 548 -24.78 -61.41 -33.84
C GLU A 548 -23.66 -62.16 -34.56
N GLN A 549 -22.42 -62.02 -34.10
CA GLN A 549 -21.28 -62.74 -34.67
C GLN A 549 -21.39 -64.25 -34.44
N VAL A 550 -21.74 -64.68 -33.22
CA VAL A 550 -21.98 -66.10 -32.91
C VAL A 550 -23.10 -66.67 -33.78
N GLN A 551 -24.19 -65.94 -33.98
CA GLN A 551 -25.27 -66.36 -34.89
C GLN A 551 -24.80 -66.51 -36.33
N LYS A 552 -24.03 -65.55 -36.85
CA LYS A 552 -23.43 -65.64 -38.21
C LYS A 552 -22.57 -66.89 -38.36
N ASP A 553 -21.75 -67.20 -37.36
CA ASP A 553 -20.86 -68.36 -37.40
C ASP A 553 -21.62 -69.69 -37.25
N PHE A 554 -22.69 -69.73 -36.44
CA PHE A 554 -23.60 -70.88 -36.39
C PHE A 554 -24.28 -71.14 -37.74
N VAL A 555 -24.77 -70.09 -38.41
CA VAL A 555 -25.37 -70.21 -39.75
C VAL A 555 -24.35 -70.76 -40.76
N LYS A 556 -23.13 -70.21 -40.80
CA LYS A 556 -22.05 -70.73 -41.67
C LYS A 556 -21.73 -72.20 -41.39
N LEU A 557 -21.62 -72.56 -40.11
CA LEU A 557 -21.33 -73.94 -39.72
C LEU A 557 -22.45 -74.89 -40.15
N SER A 558 -23.71 -74.49 -39.95
CA SER A 558 -24.88 -75.28 -40.36
C SER A 558 -24.93 -75.49 -41.88
N GLN A 559 -24.68 -74.46 -42.69
CA GLN A 559 -24.58 -74.56 -44.15
C GLN A 559 -23.44 -75.49 -44.59
N ASN A 560 -22.25 -75.38 -43.98
CA ASN A 560 -21.11 -76.25 -44.27
C ASN A 560 -21.40 -77.72 -43.93
N LEU A 561 -22.06 -77.97 -42.80
CA LEU A 561 -22.47 -79.32 -42.41
C LEU A 561 -23.49 -79.89 -43.41
N GLN A 562 -24.48 -79.09 -43.82
CA GLN A 562 -25.53 -79.51 -44.76
C GLN A 562 -24.95 -79.84 -46.14
N MET A 563 -24.00 -79.03 -46.63
CA MET A 563 -23.24 -79.32 -47.85
C MET A 563 -22.39 -80.60 -47.74
N SER A 564 -21.79 -80.85 -46.58
CA SER A 564 -20.96 -82.04 -46.33
C SER A 564 -21.82 -83.31 -46.27
N LEU A 565 -22.98 -83.25 -45.62
CA LEU A 565 -23.95 -84.34 -45.57
C LEU A 565 -24.54 -84.64 -46.96
N GLU A 566 -24.80 -83.63 -47.77
CA GLU A 566 -25.29 -83.81 -49.14
C GLU A 566 -24.23 -84.46 -50.06
N LYS A 567 -22.95 -84.16 -49.84
CA LYS A 567 -21.84 -84.86 -50.51
C LYS A 567 -21.77 -86.34 -50.11
N LEU A 568 -21.92 -86.65 -48.82
CA LEU A 568 -21.92 -88.03 -48.29
C LEU A 568 -23.13 -88.84 -48.79
N ARG A 569 -24.32 -88.24 -48.93
CA ARG A 569 -25.50 -88.94 -49.47
C ARG A 569 -25.35 -89.35 -50.93
N LYS A 570 -24.54 -88.64 -51.72
CA LYS A 570 -24.28 -88.99 -53.12
C LYS A 570 -23.26 -90.12 -53.28
N SER A 571 -22.44 -90.40 -52.27
CA SER A 571 -21.41 -91.45 -52.33
C SER A 571 -21.89 -92.84 -51.90
N ASP A 572 -23.02 -92.99 -51.21
CA ASP A 572 -23.40 -94.22 -50.49
C ASP A 572 -24.59 -95.01 -51.11
N THR A 573 -24.75 -94.99 -52.44
CA THR A 573 -25.86 -95.71 -53.11
C THR A 573 -25.57 -97.18 -53.50
N GLU A 574 -24.50 -97.80 -53.00
CA GLU A 574 -24.23 -99.24 -53.18
C GLU A 574 -23.96 -99.94 -51.84
N VAL A 575 -24.99 -100.56 -51.27
CA VAL A 575 -24.83 -101.43 -50.09
C VAL A 575 -24.28 -102.79 -50.54
N ARG A 576 -22.96 -102.95 -50.49
CA ARG A 576 -22.27 -104.25 -50.70
C ARG A 576 -22.54 -105.17 -49.51
N TRP A 577 -23.12 -106.33 -49.76
CA TRP A 577 -23.22 -107.41 -48.76
C TRP A 577 -21.80 -107.89 -48.43
N GLN A 578 -21.39 -107.82 -47.17
CA GLN A 578 -20.03 -108.16 -46.76
C GLN A 578 -19.83 -109.67 -46.81
N GLU A 579 -18.78 -110.13 -47.47
CA GLU A 579 -18.47 -111.55 -47.60
C GLU A 579 -17.84 -112.08 -46.30
N ASP A 580 -18.09 -113.35 -45.96
CA ASP A 580 -17.61 -113.94 -44.71
C ASP A 580 -16.08 -113.97 -44.64
N GLU A 581 -15.37 -113.99 -45.76
CA GLU A 581 -13.91 -113.95 -45.85
C GLU A 581 -13.33 -112.57 -45.45
N ASP A 582 -14.12 -111.50 -45.55
CA ASP A 582 -13.64 -110.10 -45.38
C ASP A 582 -13.58 -109.66 -43.90
N VAL A 583 -13.98 -110.51 -42.95
CA VAL A 583 -14.17 -110.13 -41.54
C VAL A 583 -13.67 -111.20 -40.57
N ASP A 584 -12.56 -110.91 -39.91
CA ASP A 584 -11.97 -111.80 -38.89
C ASP A 584 -12.48 -111.52 -37.48
N ASN A 585 -12.93 -110.29 -37.20
CA ASN A 585 -13.36 -109.84 -35.89
C ASN A 585 -14.70 -109.11 -35.97
N CYS A 586 -15.54 -109.21 -34.93
CA CYS A 586 -16.75 -108.41 -34.86
C CYS A 586 -16.39 -106.91 -34.72
N PRO A 587 -16.92 -106.01 -35.57
CA PRO A 587 -16.55 -104.59 -35.56
C PRO A 587 -17.01 -103.81 -34.32
N THR A 588 -17.93 -104.37 -33.53
CA THR A 588 -18.44 -103.73 -32.30
C THR A 588 -17.64 -104.13 -31.05
N CYS A 589 -17.31 -105.41 -30.90
CA CYS A 589 -16.66 -105.93 -29.69
C CYS A 589 -15.26 -106.51 -29.94
N SER A 590 -14.76 -106.42 -31.17
CA SER A 590 -13.46 -106.94 -31.63
C SER A 590 -13.21 -108.43 -31.37
N THR A 591 -14.23 -109.21 -31.00
CA THR A 591 -14.09 -110.66 -30.77
C THR A 591 -13.83 -111.39 -32.07
N TYR A 592 -12.81 -112.25 -32.11
CA TYR A 592 -12.44 -113.05 -33.28
C TYR A 592 -13.53 -114.09 -33.59
N PHE A 593 -13.90 -114.23 -34.86
CA PHE A 593 -14.84 -115.24 -35.29
C PHE A 593 -14.16 -116.61 -35.30
N THR A 594 -14.77 -117.58 -34.64
CA THR A 594 -14.27 -118.96 -34.53
C THR A 594 -15.41 -119.93 -34.81
N VAL A 595 -15.15 -121.24 -34.86
CA VAL A 595 -16.20 -122.25 -35.10
C VAL A 595 -17.37 -122.13 -34.08
N THR A 596 -17.08 -121.66 -32.87
CA THR A 596 -18.09 -121.43 -31.82
C THR A 596 -18.71 -120.03 -31.85
N VAL A 597 -18.04 -119.02 -32.43
CA VAL A 597 -18.55 -117.65 -32.60
C VAL A 597 -18.93 -117.41 -34.06
N ARG A 598 -20.23 -117.57 -34.38
CA ARG A 598 -20.73 -117.48 -35.75
C ARG A 598 -20.80 -116.05 -36.27
N LYS A 599 -20.52 -115.89 -37.57
CA LYS A 599 -20.71 -114.66 -38.34
C LYS A 599 -22.20 -114.46 -38.65
N ILE A 600 -22.74 -113.27 -38.35
CA ILE A 600 -24.15 -112.93 -38.61
C ILE A 600 -24.27 -111.54 -39.25
N HIS A 601 -24.85 -111.47 -40.45
CA HIS A 601 -25.05 -110.19 -41.14
C HIS A 601 -26.20 -109.37 -40.58
N CYS A 602 -25.99 -108.06 -40.48
CA CYS A 602 -27.06 -107.08 -40.36
C CYS A 602 -27.89 -107.08 -41.65
N ARG A 603 -29.20 -107.33 -41.55
CA ARG A 603 -30.07 -107.41 -42.73
C ARG A 603 -30.41 -106.04 -43.35
N HIS A 604 -29.88 -104.95 -42.81
CA HIS A 604 -30.01 -103.60 -43.36
C HIS A 604 -28.74 -103.09 -44.06
N CYS A 605 -27.58 -103.12 -43.39
CA CYS A 605 -26.31 -102.62 -43.95
C CYS A 605 -25.38 -103.71 -44.49
N GLY A 606 -25.73 -104.99 -44.36
CA GLY A 606 -24.93 -106.10 -44.90
C GLY A 606 -23.62 -106.40 -44.17
N HIS A 607 -23.29 -105.71 -43.07
CA HIS A 607 -22.06 -105.94 -42.30
C HIS A 607 -22.18 -107.13 -41.33
N ILE A 608 -21.06 -107.77 -41.00
CA ILE A 608 -21.00 -108.98 -40.15
C ILE A 608 -20.75 -108.63 -38.67
N TYR A 609 -21.51 -109.24 -37.77
CA TYR A 609 -21.41 -109.09 -36.32
C TYR A 609 -21.48 -110.46 -35.61
N CYS A 610 -21.05 -110.51 -34.35
CA CYS A 610 -21.26 -111.69 -33.50
C CYS A 610 -22.69 -111.70 -32.94
N GLU A 611 -23.13 -112.86 -32.45
CA GLU A 611 -24.48 -113.02 -31.88
C GLU A 611 -24.77 -112.08 -30.72
N LYS A 612 -23.76 -111.76 -29.90
CA LYS A 612 -23.89 -110.82 -28.78
C LYS A 612 -24.09 -109.37 -29.24
N CYS A 613 -23.58 -108.99 -30.40
CA CYS A 613 -23.67 -107.63 -30.93
C CYS A 613 -24.84 -107.43 -31.89
N LEU A 614 -25.44 -108.50 -32.44
CA LEU A 614 -26.60 -108.41 -33.35
C LEU A 614 -27.91 -108.83 -32.67
N THR A 615 -28.25 -108.16 -31.56
CA THR A 615 -29.41 -108.52 -30.73
C THR A 615 -30.69 -107.81 -31.13
N LYS A 616 -30.60 -106.67 -31.82
CA LYS A 616 -31.75 -105.85 -32.15
C LYS A 616 -32.45 -106.33 -33.42
N THR A 617 -33.77 -106.17 -33.43
CA THR A 617 -34.59 -106.52 -34.58
C THR A 617 -35.53 -105.38 -34.97
N VAL A 618 -35.80 -105.30 -36.27
CA VAL A 618 -36.69 -104.32 -36.88
C VAL A 618 -37.57 -104.99 -37.94
N PRO A 619 -38.81 -104.52 -38.16
CA PRO A 619 -39.61 -104.96 -39.31
C PRO A 619 -38.97 -104.44 -40.61
N SER A 620 -38.63 -105.33 -41.54
CA SER A 620 -38.03 -104.97 -42.83
C SER A 620 -38.74 -105.66 -44.01
N GLY A 621 -38.70 -104.99 -45.16
CA GLY A 621 -39.34 -105.40 -46.41
C GLY A 621 -40.87 -105.19 -46.47
N PRO A 622 -41.50 -105.36 -47.65
CA PRO A 622 -42.93 -105.08 -47.85
C PRO A 622 -43.87 -105.90 -46.97
N ARG A 623 -43.43 -107.07 -46.50
CA ARG A 623 -44.21 -107.98 -45.63
C ARG A 623 -43.93 -107.80 -44.13
N LYS A 624 -43.21 -106.74 -43.73
CA LYS A 624 -42.85 -106.42 -42.34
C LYS A 624 -42.27 -107.61 -41.55
N LYS A 625 -41.40 -108.41 -42.19
CA LYS A 625 -40.74 -109.52 -41.48
C LYS A 625 -39.73 -108.97 -40.50
N ILE A 626 -39.70 -109.53 -39.29
CA ILE A 626 -38.75 -109.14 -38.25
C ILE A 626 -37.36 -109.67 -38.66
N VAL A 627 -36.40 -108.77 -38.87
CA VAL A 627 -35.02 -109.09 -39.22
C VAL A 627 -34.05 -108.51 -38.19
N ARG A 628 -32.89 -109.16 -38.02
CA ARG A 628 -31.82 -108.66 -37.15
C ARG A 628 -31.04 -107.55 -37.84
N VAL A 629 -30.74 -106.50 -37.08
CA VAL A 629 -29.96 -105.34 -37.53
C VAL A 629 -28.99 -104.92 -36.41
N CYS A 630 -27.88 -104.28 -36.78
CA CYS A 630 -26.95 -103.72 -35.80
C CYS A 630 -27.57 -102.51 -35.08
N ASP A 631 -26.98 -102.10 -33.96
CA ASP A 631 -27.49 -101.00 -33.14
C ASP A 631 -27.60 -99.67 -33.91
N ILE A 632 -26.64 -99.39 -34.80
CA ILE A 632 -26.66 -98.22 -35.68
C ILE A 632 -27.89 -98.29 -36.61
N CYS A 633 -28.07 -99.40 -37.33
CA CYS A 633 -29.24 -99.59 -38.20
C CYS A 633 -30.57 -99.63 -37.43
N HIS A 634 -30.57 -100.10 -36.18
CA HIS A 634 -31.77 -100.08 -35.33
C HIS A 634 -32.20 -98.65 -35.00
N THR A 635 -31.24 -97.78 -34.63
CA THR A 635 -31.53 -96.35 -34.38
C THR A 635 -31.96 -95.61 -35.65
N LEU A 636 -31.39 -95.94 -36.81
CA LEU A 636 -31.80 -95.35 -38.09
C LEU A 636 -33.20 -95.81 -38.56
N LEU A 637 -33.56 -97.07 -38.33
CA LEU A 637 -34.84 -97.65 -38.80
C LEU A 637 -36.00 -97.50 -37.80
N LYS A 638 -35.75 -97.12 -36.54
CA LYS A 638 -36.80 -96.86 -35.55
C LYS A 638 -36.82 -95.37 -35.14
N PRO A 639 -37.82 -94.59 -35.58
CA PRO A 639 -37.86 -93.14 -35.40
C PRO A 639 -37.96 -92.63 -33.94
N ASN A 640 -38.30 -93.49 -32.97
CA ASN A 640 -38.42 -93.13 -31.54
C ASN A 640 -37.29 -93.71 -30.66
N THR A 641 -36.13 -93.99 -31.23
CA THR A 641 -34.97 -94.50 -30.47
C THR A 641 -33.95 -93.38 -30.31
N ALA A 642 -33.41 -93.21 -29.10
CA ALA A 642 -32.32 -92.25 -28.88
C ALA A 642 -31.17 -92.52 -29.87
N PRO A 643 -30.55 -91.49 -30.47
CA PRO A 643 -29.47 -91.66 -31.42
C PRO A 643 -28.37 -92.56 -30.84
N TYR A 644 -27.77 -93.44 -31.63
CA TYR A 644 -26.71 -94.36 -31.19
C TYR A 644 -25.56 -93.62 -30.47
N PHE A 645 -25.25 -92.40 -30.90
CA PHE A 645 -24.22 -91.53 -30.32
C PHE A 645 -24.61 -90.83 -29.01
N SER A 646 -25.84 -91.03 -28.51
CA SER A 646 -26.33 -90.48 -27.25
C SER A 646 -26.10 -91.42 -26.06
N GLN A 647 -25.54 -92.61 -26.28
CA GLN A 647 -25.23 -93.58 -25.24
C GLN A 647 -23.73 -93.50 -24.91
N GLU A 648 -23.41 -93.34 -23.61
CA GLU A 648 -22.03 -93.33 -23.11
C GLU A 648 -21.27 -94.59 -23.55
N PRO A 649 -19.95 -94.51 -23.83
CA PRO A 649 -19.15 -95.68 -24.13
C PRO A 649 -19.21 -96.65 -22.95
N LEU A 650 -19.58 -97.92 -23.20
CA LEU A 650 -19.46 -98.97 -22.19
C LEU A 650 -17.98 -99.08 -21.76
N PRO A 651 -17.71 -99.27 -20.45
CA PRO A 651 -16.35 -99.32 -19.94
C PRO A 651 -15.56 -100.44 -20.64
N ALA A 652 -14.39 -100.09 -21.17
CA ALA A 652 -13.42 -101.07 -21.63
C ALA A 652 -12.97 -101.90 -20.43
N ASN A 653 -13.20 -103.22 -20.51
CA ASN A 653 -12.64 -104.21 -19.61
C ASN A 653 -11.71 -105.11 -20.41
#